data_AF-A0A8M6Z8E6-F1
#
_entry.id   AF-A0A8M6Z8E6-F1
#
_cell.length_a   1.000
_cell.length_b   1.000
_cell.length_c   1.000
_cell.angle_alpha   90.00
_cell.angle_beta   90.00
_cell.angle_gamma   90.00
#
_symmetry.space_group_name_H-M   'P 1'
#
loop_
_entity.id
_entity.type
_entity.pdbx_description
1 polymer ?
#
loop_
_entity_poly.entity_id
_entity_poly.type
_entity_poly.pdbx_seq_one_letter_code
_entity_poly.pdbx_strand_id
1 'polypeptide(L)'
;MEVSESLEHFIEKHTRIEEMVRVKSHAAVEFIEDRKSQDWQRFMKSGEIKVSFDPKRPRIKLSGQRIFVQPAVTFFKGLAESLLTHTLTIKKAGAKKYFKEQGKMMLLMLLKDKRVVVVLQEDHMLEEDEDRPKEGNFGDFGQASCEVRMPGGVTVTVRKADICTLSVDAVVNAANEDLKHTGGVAYALLQAAGRCLQEYCDLHIKVNGPLTPGDAIITDAGRLPCKYVVHAVGPRFGALDQRTAVQQCLRRAVRESLNQASSKKCSSIAIPVISSGIFGCPLDLCTESIAKEVRQYIENHNYSGSNSTLTEIQLVDNNSKNVNAMAQAVRNEFAAYNPKMAFPHQSKPHEYSNYEHGHRGGGRVHGHGHENSTKRNQQFESPTHRGNRDFKEQSNSWSGGRSDNSEELTFLESKTTQDGLKIILSKGNIQDASADVIVNTISHDMDLSKGAVSNALLQCAGHQLQSEISRAAPSSGLSYGDLVITAGYKLKCSKVFHVVCPFWHGGQNSPDKVLVQIIKDCLGEAETRGMTSVVFPAIGTGNLGFPKDLVAKIMLTEVQQFNTTNLRKVTVVVHPSDKESVQCFTSVFRHGNQSPITKGAHRHVIMPKTNIFSKPAQASGIVGTVSSPSLGVHIMQLGQVTLEVSSGDITKENTAAIVNSSDKTFSLKAGVSKAILDAAGVQVEQECSQIVASSYSQQTEILTSAGQLPCGNIIHIIGRNNPSDIKGVVLSVLKICESQQFTSIAFPALGTGQGGANPADVADAMVDAVVDFVKKKKPVHVKVVKFLIFQASMLSHFHQSMVRRSGEKVEEDRGLLTKLKDFFSWGSSETPPSEEFVMVSEDIEPAVFQLCGETPQDLSEAKEMINNLIIREHLTNPIRDPAIAHFTREDVEMLNAMQKELTVSFKLEKKGQDSVVTLQGLTRDVHTAESRVRDMIRKVERNENRRREALMIRAVVKWQYQENGQRFENFDLLTNFDLEQAFQNRQPSVKIKINNDEYEADLVRKEARRGRIRIELNRIDLEDAAQSSLPSHWEDMTGQPVVLVKLKTDSKEYAEVEKKFTSTGLSNIIKIQRVQNSTLWRNYKIKKEELEDKNKHTNNERHLFHGTGPDTTDQINHHGFNRSYAGMHGAMFGKGSYFAVDPSYSAQGYSKPDAKGHKRMYLAKVLVGDFTRGNPGLLVPPAKSSSSADLYNSVTDNVNNPTMFVIFNDVQAYPEYLITFQ
;
A
#
# COMPACT_ATOMS: atom_id res chain seq x y z
N MET A 1 -67.37 9.55 -47.34
CA MET A 1 -66.41 8.48 -47.05
C MET A 1 -65.07 8.85 -47.67
N GLU A 2 -64.96 8.94 -49.00
CA GLU A 2 -63.74 9.35 -49.75
C GLU A 2 -62.87 10.46 -49.13
N VAL A 3 -63.45 11.58 -48.68
CA VAL A 3 -62.69 12.68 -48.04
C VAL A 3 -62.05 12.26 -46.71
N SER A 4 -62.72 11.41 -45.94
CA SER A 4 -62.20 10.83 -44.70
C SER A 4 -61.07 9.84 -45.00
N GLU A 5 -61.27 8.94 -45.96
CA GLU A 5 -60.28 7.95 -46.39
C GLU A 5 -59.03 8.62 -46.98
N SER A 6 -59.21 9.67 -47.78
CA SER A 6 -58.12 10.48 -48.34
C SER A 6 -57.34 11.22 -47.24
N LEU A 7 -58.04 11.75 -46.23
CA LEU A 7 -57.42 12.43 -45.09
C LEU A 7 -56.69 11.43 -44.18
N GLU A 8 -57.28 10.26 -43.93
CA GLU A 8 -56.68 9.17 -43.14
C GLU A 8 -55.41 8.63 -43.82
N HIS A 9 -55.45 8.37 -45.13
CA HIS A 9 -54.30 7.94 -45.91
C HIS A 9 -53.18 9.01 -45.98
N PHE A 10 -53.56 10.29 -46.04
CA PHE A 10 -52.60 11.40 -45.96
C PHE A 10 -51.96 11.49 -44.57
N ILE A 11 -52.77 11.41 -43.51
CA ILE A 11 -52.28 11.39 -42.12
C ILE A 11 -51.35 10.20 -41.90
N GLU A 12 -51.72 8.99 -42.35
CA GLU A 12 -50.90 7.79 -42.18
C GLU A 12 -49.50 7.95 -42.79
N LYS A 13 -49.43 8.40 -44.05
CA LYS A 13 -48.19 8.59 -44.83
C LYS A 13 -47.28 9.71 -44.27
N HIS A 14 -47.88 10.82 -43.87
CA HIS A 14 -47.15 12.02 -43.44
C HIS A 14 -46.97 12.15 -41.92
N THR A 15 -47.61 11.28 -41.13
CA THR A 15 -47.32 11.11 -39.69
C THR A 15 -45.82 10.91 -39.48
N ARG A 16 -45.25 11.67 -38.54
CA ARG A 16 -43.89 11.45 -38.07
C ARG A 16 -43.84 10.21 -37.19
N ILE A 17 -43.01 9.25 -37.56
CA ILE A 17 -42.76 8.02 -36.82
C ILE A 17 -41.30 7.92 -36.41
N GLU A 18 -41.04 7.03 -35.46
CA GLU A 18 -39.72 6.62 -35.01
C GLU A 18 -39.64 5.09 -35.04
N GLU A 19 -38.57 4.56 -35.62
CA GLU A 19 -38.37 3.14 -35.90
C GLU A 19 -36.97 2.69 -35.46
N MET A 20 -36.86 1.46 -34.98
CA MET A 20 -35.64 0.92 -34.39
C MET A 20 -35.17 -0.35 -35.13
N VAL A 21 -34.09 -0.23 -35.89
CA VAL A 21 -33.42 -1.39 -36.52
C VAL A 21 -32.42 -1.99 -35.52
N ARG A 22 -32.71 -3.18 -35.00
CA ARG A 22 -31.76 -3.96 -34.19
C ARG A 22 -30.67 -4.56 -35.09
N VAL A 23 -29.44 -4.61 -34.62
CA VAL A 23 -28.30 -5.24 -35.31
C VAL A 23 -27.62 -6.29 -34.41
N LYS A 24 -26.70 -7.09 -34.97
CA LYS A 24 -26.16 -8.29 -34.32
C LYS A 24 -25.16 -8.01 -33.18
N SER A 25 -24.49 -6.86 -33.17
CA SER A 25 -23.48 -6.46 -32.16
C SER A 25 -23.20 -4.95 -32.21
N HIS A 26 -22.51 -4.39 -31.21
CA HIS A 26 -22.06 -2.98 -31.24
C HIS A 26 -21.03 -2.75 -32.35
N ALA A 27 -20.16 -3.73 -32.59
CA ALA A 27 -19.24 -3.70 -33.73
C ALA A 27 -19.97 -3.63 -35.08
N ALA A 28 -21.21 -4.14 -35.19
CA ALA A 28 -22.03 -3.97 -36.38
C ALA A 28 -22.72 -2.59 -36.47
N VAL A 29 -22.98 -1.91 -35.34
CA VAL A 29 -23.42 -0.51 -35.32
C VAL A 29 -22.31 0.37 -35.89
N GLU A 30 -21.12 0.31 -35.28
CA GLU A 30 -19.93 1.06 -35.72
C GLU A 30 -19.52 0.74 -37.17
N PHE A 31 -19.63 -0.51 -37.61
CA PHE A 31 -19.36 -0.87 -39.01
C PHE A 31 -20.35 -0.21 -39.98
N ILE A 32 -21.63 -0.13 -39.63
CA ILE A 32 -22.62 0.53 -40.49
C ILE A 32 -22.43 2.06 -40.45
N GLU A 33 -22.17 2.63 -39.28
CA GLU A 33 -21.94 4.07 -39.10
C GLU A 33 -20.71 4.56 -39.87
N ASP A 34 -19.52 4.02 -39.58
CA ASP A 34 -18.26 4.44 -40.21
C ASP A 34 -18.11 3.88 -41.63
N ARG A 35 -18.14 2.55 -41.76
CA ARG A 35 -17.66 1.84 -42.97
C ARG A 35 -18.73 1.69 -44.05
N LYS A 36 -20.02 1.88 -43.73
CA LYS A 36 -21.14 1.94 -44.69
C LYS A 36 -21.79 3.32 -44.79
N SER A 37 -21.15 4.35 -44.24
CA SER A 37 -21.56 5.77 -44.30
C SER A 37 -22.10 6.21 -45.67
N GLN A 38 -21.37 5.92 -46.75
CA GLN A 38 -21.76 6.31 -48.11
C GLN A 38 -23.08 5.67 -48.59
N ASP A 39 -23.36 4.43 -48.15
CA ASP A 39 -24.48 3.62 -48.63
C ASP A 39 -25.83 4.10 -48.05
N TRP A 40 -25.82 4.63 -46.82
CA TRP A 40 -27.01 5.18 -46.15
C TRP A 40 -27.13 6.71 -46.19
N GLN A 41 -26.04 7.47 -46.36
CA GLN A 41 -26.08 8.95 -46.42
C GLN A 41 -27.05 9.52 -47.47
N ARG A 42 -27.37 8.76 -48.53
CA ARG A 42 -28.41 9.12 -49.50
C ARG A 42 -29.77 9.42 -48.87
N PHE A 43 -30.13 8.76 -47.76
CA PHE A 43 -31.39 8.99 -47.03
C PHE A 43 -31.40 10.28 -46.21
N MET A 44 -30.24 10.90 -45.94
CA MET A 44 -30.18 12.21 -45.27
C MET A 44 -30.28 13.40 -46.22
N LYS A 45 -30.06 13.21 -47.54
CA LYS A 45 -29.90 14.32 -48.49
C LYS A 45 -31.16 15.15 -48.72
N SER A 46 -32.35 14.64 -48.42
CA SER A 46 -33.60 15.39 -48.47
C SER A 46 -33.99 16.06 -47.13
N GLY A 47 -33.31 15.73 -46.03
CA GLY A 47 -33.66 16.23 -44.68
C GLY A 47 -34.92 15.61 -44.07
N GLU A 48 -35.58 14.67 -44.76
CA GLU A 48 -36.86 14.07 -44.35
C GLU A 48 -36.71 12.95 -43.30
N ILE A 49 -35.50 12.39 -43.17
CA ILE A 49 -35.13 11.31 -42.26
C ILE A 49 -33.91 11.73 -41.45
N LYS A 50 -33.99 11.58 -40.13
CA LYS A 50 -32.86 11.63 -39.19
C LYS A 50 -32.48 10.20 -38.77
N VAL A 51 -31.25 9.82 -39.09
CA VAL A 51 -30.58 8.62 -38.59
C VAL A 51 -29.83 8.97 -37.29
N SER A 52 -29.81 8.05 -36.33
CA SER A 52 -28.93 8.11 -35.16
C SER A 52 -28.58 6.71 -34.69
N PHE A 53 -27.29 6.44 -34.48
CA PHE A 53 -26.78 5.18 -33.99
C PHE A 53 -26.80 5.18 -32.45
N ASP A 54 -27.11 4.04 -31.82
CA ASP A 54 -27.12 3.91 -30.36
C ASP A 54 -25.73 3.43 -29.89
N PRO A 55 -24.98 4.23 -29.09
CA PRO A 55 -23.65 3.87 -28.62
C PRO A 55 -23.65 2.89 -27.44
N LYS A 56 -24.83 2.54 -26.89
CA LYS A 56 -25.00 1.65 -25.73
C LYS A 56 -25.74 0.35 -26.02
N ARG A 57 -26.56 0.31 -27.08
CA ARG A 57 -27.34 -0.86 -27.50
C ARG A 57 -27.05 -1.15 -28.98
N PRO A 58 -27.08 -2.41 -29.44
CA PRO A 58 -26.82 -2.77 -30.84
C PRO A 58 -28.02 -2.40 -31.74
N ARG A 59 -28.25 -1.10 -31.96
CA ARG A 59 -29.46 -0.56 -32.59
C ARG A 59 -29.18 0.71 -33.40
N ILE A 60 -30.00 0.94 -34.43
CA ILE A 60 -30.02 2.14 -35.28
C ILE A 60 -31.43 2.72 -35.24
N LYS A 61 -31.53 4.00 -34.88
CA LYS A 61 -32.79 4.74 -34.71
C LYS A 61 -33.04 5.64 -35.92
N LEU A 62 -34.24 5.53 -36.48
CA LEU A 62 -34.68 6.24 -37.70
C LEU A 62 -35.93 7.04 -37.36
N SER A 63 -35.95 8.34 -37.68
CA SER A 63 -37.08 9.22 -37.37
C SER A 63 -37.37 10.20 -38.52
N GLY A 64 -38.65 10.39 -38.85
CA GLY A 64 -39.08 11.11 -40.06
C GLY A 64 -40.55 10.84 -40.39
N GLN A 65 -41.02 11.25 -41.57
CA GLN A 65 -42.39 10.88 -42.01
C GLN A 65 -42.44 9.41 -42.42
N ARG A 66 -43.55 8.70 -42.15
CA ARG A 66 -43.72 7.25 -42.42
C ARG A 66 -43.28 6.83 -43.83
N ILE A 67 -43.68 7.61 -44.84
CA ILE A 67 -43.37 7.37 -46.26
C ILE A 67 -41.86 7.30 -46.57
N PHE A 68 -41.02 8.02 -45.81
CA PHE A 68 -39.56 8.04 -45.99
C PHE A 68 -38.84 7.08 -45.02
N VAL A 69 -39.34 6.93 -43.80
CA VAL A 69 -38.72 6.06 -42.77
C VAL A 69 -38.79 4.58 -43.16
N GLN A 70 -39.92 4.08 -43.67
CA GLN A 70 -40.07 2.64 -43.95
C GLN A 70 -39.09 2.10 -45.01
N PRO A 71 -38.83 2.79 -46.15
CA PRO A 71 -37.75 2.42 -47.07
C PRO A 71 -36.37 2.35 -46.41
N ALA A 72 -36.06 3.28 -45.50
CA ALA A 72 -34.79 3.29 -44.77
C ALA A 72 -34.69 2.13 -43.76
N VAL A 73 -35.77 1.80 -43.05
CA VAL A 73 -35.84 0.64 -42.13
C VAL A 73 -35.48 -0.65 -42.86
N THR A 74 -36.07 -0.90 -44.02
CA THR A 74 -35.78 -2.09 -44.85
C THR A 74 -34.33 -2.10 -45.33
N PHE A 75 -33.79 -0.95 -45.72
CA PHE A 75 -32.40 -0.84 -46.16
C PHE A 75 -31.38 -1.12 -45.04
N PHE A 76 -31.57 -0.54 -43.86
CA PHE A 76 -30.69 -0.77 -42.71
C PHE A 76 -30.76 -2.21 -42.18
N LYS A 77 -31.93 -2.88 -42.26
CA LYS A 77 -32.06 -4.32 -41.98
C LYS A 77 -31.19 -5.16 -42.92
N GLY A 78 -31.27 -4.93 -44.23
CA GLY A 78 -30.45 -5.63 -45.23
C GLY A 78 -28.94 -5.45 -45.03
N LEU A 79 -28.48 -4.23 -44.68
CA LEU A 79 -27.09 -3.99 -44.31
C LEU A 79 -26.68 -4.82 -43.08
N ALA A 80 -27.48 -4.81 -42.01
CA ALA A 80 -27.20 -5.54 -40.77
C ALA A 80 -27.21 -7.07 -40.96
N GLU A 81 -28.04 -7.57 -41.87
CA GLU A 81 -28.10 -8.99 -42.24
C GLU A 81 -26.84 -9.42 -43.02
N SER A 82 -26.32 -8.59 -43.93
CA SER A 82 -25.12 -8.91 -44.73
C SER A 82 -23.81 -9.03 -43.94
N LEU A 83 -23.74 -8.45 -42.73
CA LEU A 83 -22.50 -8.40 -41.95
C LEU A 83 -22.26 -9.66 -41.10
N LEU A 84 -21.01 -10.12 -41.06
CA LEU A 84 -20.57 -11.23 -40.22
C LEU A 84 -20.08 -10.70 -38.87
N THR A 85 -20.53 -11.32 -37.78
CA THR A 85 -20.16 -10.93 -36.41
C THR A 85 -19.61 -12.10 -35.60
N HIS A 86 -18.62 -11.85 -34.75
CA HIS A 86 -18.01 -12.87 -33.89
C HIS A 86 -17.61 -12.31 -32.53
N THR A 87 -17.55 -13.16 -31.50
CA THR A 87 -17.12 -12.79 -30.15
C THR A 87 -15.82 -13.51 -29.79
N LEU A 88 -14.74 -12.78 -29.53
CA LEU A 88 -13.46 -13.33 -29.06
C LEU A 88 -13.31 -13.09 -27.54
N THR A 89 -12.86 -14.11 -26.81
CA THR A 89 -12.67 -14.05 -25.35
C THR A 89 -11.25 -14.43 -24.99
N ILE A 90 -10.51 -13.53 -24.33
CA ILE A 90 -9.14 -13.74 -23.86
C ILE A 90 -9.13 -13.86 -22.34
N LYS A 91 -8.82 -15.07 -21.84
CA LYS A 91 -8.62 -15.39 -20.42
C LYS A 91 -7.12 -15.36 -20.07
N LYS A 92 -6.51 -14.17 -20.04
CA LYS A 92 -5.11 -13.96 -19.63
C LYS A 92 -5.03 -12.89 -18.56
N ALA A 93 -4.18 -13.11 -17.55
CA ALA A 93 -4.02 -12.20 -16.42
C ALA A 93 -3.60 -10.80 -16.90
N GLY A 94 -4.36 -9.78 -16.50
CA GLY A 94 -4.17 -8.38 -16.91
C GLY A 94 -4.65 -8.02 -18.32
N ALA A 95 -5.20 -8.96 -19.11
CA ALA A 95 -5.61 -8.68 -20.49
C ALA A 95 -6.69 -7.58 -20.60
N LYS A 96 -7.75 -7.65 -19.78
CA LYS A 96 -8.83 -6.63 -19.81
C LYS A 96 -8.31 -5.24 -19.44
N LYS A 97 -7.38 -5.17 -18.48
CA LYS A 97 -6.67 -3.95 -18.07
C LYS A 97 -5.82 -3.38 -19.22
N TYR A 98 -4.96 -4.21 -19.82
CA TYR A 98 -4.15 -3.83 -20.98
C TYR A 98 -4.99 -3.28 -22.12
N PHE A 99 -6.07 -3.96 -22.52
CA PHE A 99 -6.90 -3.52 -23.63
C PHE A 99 -7.78 -2.31 -23.31
N LYS A 100 -8.14 -2.04 -22.04
CA LYS A 100 -8.77 -0.77 -21.63
C LYS A 100 -7.77 0.40 -21.63
N GLU A 101 -6.54 0.19 -21.17
CA GLU A 101 -5.54 1.27 -20.97
C GLU A 101 -4.70 1.58 -22.23
N GLN A 102 -4.12 0.56 -22.85
CA GLN A 102 -3.05 0.70 -23.87
C GLN A 102 -3.44 0.07 -25.21
N GLY A 103 -3.95 -1.16 -25.17
CA GLY A 103 -4.32 -1.93 -26.36
C GLY A 103 -5.41 -1.28 -27.21
N LYS A 104 -6.30 -0.44 -26.63
CA LYS A 104 -7.35 0.29 -27.37
C LYS A 104 -6.76 1.15 -28.50
N MET A 105 -5.65 1.84 -28.26
CA MET A 105 -4.96 2.65 -29.28
C MET A 105 -4.24 1.79 -30.32
N MET A 106 -3.53 0.74 -29.90
CA MET A 106 -2.81 -0.12 -30.85
C MET A 106 -3.76 -0.94 -31.74
N LEU A 107 -4.93 -1.36 -31.23
CA LEU A 107 -6.00 -1.96 -32.03
C LEU A 107 -6.56 -0.96 -33.05
N LEU A 108 -6.87 0.28 -32.63
CA LEU A 108 -7.37 1.33 -33.53
C LEU A 108 -6.35 1.72 -34.61
N MET A 109 -5.05 1.57 -34.36
CA MET A 109 -4.01 1.73 -35.39
C MET A 109 -3.93 0.52 -36.34
N LEU A 110 -3.81 -0.70 -35.81
CA LEU A 110 -3.60 -1.92 -36.61
C LEU A 110 -4.81 -2.33 -37.46
N LEU A 111 -6.02 -1.94 -37.03
CA LEU A 111 -7.28 -2.28 -37.72
C LEU A 111 -7.81 -1.12 -38.58
N LYS A 112 -7.10 0.03 -38.61
CA LYS A 112 -7.51 1.23 -39.37
C LYS A 112 -7.70 0.92 -40.86
N ASP A 113 -6.79 0.13 -41.42
CA ASP A 113 -6.69 -0.17 -42.85
C ASP A 113 -7.33 -1.53 -43.22
N LYS A 114 -8.19 -2.08 -42.35
CA LYS A 114 -8.84 -3.39 -42.51
C LYS A 114 -10.37 -3.25 -42.61
N ARG A 115 -11.02 -4.19 -43.32
CA ARG A 115 -12.49 -4.30 -43.43
C ARG A 115 -13.11 -4.98 -42.20
N VAL A 116 -12.67 -4.59 -41.02
CA VAL A 116 -13.13 -5.15 -39.75
C VAL A 116 -13.22 -4.05 -38.71
N VAL A 117 -14.29 -4.08 -37.92
CA VAL A 117 -14.45 -3.26 -36.70
C VAL A 117 -14.35 -4.18 -35.50
N VAL A 118 -13.64 -3.73 -34.47
CA VAL A 118 -13.39 -4.50 -33.23
C VAL A 118 -13.67 -3.61 -32.03
N VAL A 119 -14.74 -3.94 -31.32
CA VAL A 119 -15.18 -3.27 -30.09
C VAL A 119 -14.77 -4.12 -28.90
N LEU A 120 -13.97 -3.57 -28.00
CA LEU A 120 -13.78 -4.16 -26.66
C LEU A 120 -15.10 -4.03 -25.90
N GLN A 121 -15.68 -5.14 -25.46
CA GLN A 121 -16.94 -5.13 -24.73
C GLN A 121 -16.71 -4.56 -23.34
N GLU A 122 -17.12 -3.31 -23.16
CA GLU A 122 -17.11 -2.62 -21.87
C GLU A 122 -18.35 -3.00 -21.04
N ASP A 123 -18.28 -2.81 -19.73
CA ASP A 123 -19.21 -3.42 -18.78
C ASP A 123 -20.65 -2.87 -18.87
N HIS A 124 -20.82 -1.72 -19.53
CA HIS A 124 -22.12 -1.13 -19.86
C HIS A 124 -22.78 -1.74 -21.11
N MET A 125 -22.03 -2.49 -21.93
CA MET A 125 -22.55 -3.20 -23.14
C MET A 125 -23.13 -4.58 -22.81
N LEU A 126 -23.56 -4.78 -21.56
CA LEU A 126 -24.15 -6.01 -21.01
C LEU A 126 -25.59 -5.80 -20.49
N GLU A 127 -26.14 -4.60 -20.65
CA GLU A 127 -27.53 -4.29 -20.28
C GLU A 127 -28.51 -4.96 -21.26
N GLU A 128 -29.52 -5.67 -20.73
CA GLU A 128 -30.46 -6.46 -21.54
C GLU A 128 -31.54 -5.61 -22.23
N ASP A 129 -32.00 -6.12 -23.37
CA ASP A 129 -32.76 -5.36 -24.38
C ASP A 129 -34.29 -5.44 -24.15
N GLU A 130 -34.83 -4.58 -23.27
CA GLU A 130 -36.22 -4.67 -22.76
C GLU A 130 -37.33 -4.49 -23.82
N ASP A 131 -37.10 -3.73 -24.90
CA ASP A 131 -38.14 -3.28 -25.84
C ASP A 131 -38.59 -4.35 -26.85
N ARG A 132 -39.13 -5.48 -26.38
CA ARG A 132 -39.75 -6.50 -27.26
C ARG A 132 -41.27 -6.32 -27.26
N PRO A 133 -41.90 -5.79 -28.33
CA PRO A 133 -43.36 -5.70 -28.39
C PRO A 133 -43.96 -7.11 -28.39
N LYS A 134 -44.90 -7.37 -27.48
CA LYS A 134 -45.72 -8.58 -27.47
C LYS A 134 -47.08 -8.26 -28.08
N GLU A 135 -47.39 -8.88 -29.20
CA GLU A 135 -48.79 -9.08 -29.59
C GLU A 135 -49.41 -10.18 -28.70
N GLY A 136 -50.72 -10.10 -28.45
CA GLY A 136 -51.51 -11.22 -27.93
C GLY A 136 -51.60 -11.36 -26.40
N ASN A 137 -52.78 -10.97 -25.88
CA ASN A 137 -53.39 -11.40 -24.62
C ASN A 137 -52.74 -11.04 -23.27
N PHE A 138 -53.62 -11.04 -22.24
CA PHE A 138 -53.32 -10.75 -20.85
C PHE A 138 -52.55 -11.88 -20.17
N GLY A 139 -51.46 -11.54 -19.49
CA GLY A 139 -50.86 -12.31 -18.40
C GLY A 139 -49.90 -13.44 -18.79
N ASP A 140 -48.60 -13.20 -18.63
CA ASP A 140 -47.82 -13.89 -17.56
C ASP A 140 -46.50 -13.12 -17.25
N PHE A 141 -45.94 -13.34 -16.05
CA PHE A 141 -44.73 -12.70 -15.53
C PHE A 141 -43.46 -13.44 -15.99
N GLY A 142 -42.41 -12.69 -16.33
CA GLY A 142 -41.24 -13.22 -17.07
C GLY A 142 -39.86 -12.82 -16.56
N GLN A 143 -39.72 -12.44 -15.29
CA GLN A 143 -38.44 -12.19 -14.61
C GLN A 143 -38.59 -12.52 -13.12
N ALA A 144 -37.51 -12.94 -12.46
CA ALA A 144 -37.58 -13.44 -11.09
C ALA A 144 -38.12 -12.37 -10.13
N SER A 145 -39.35 -12.56 -9.64
CA SER A 145 -40.03 -11.63 -8.74
C SER A 145 -40.45 -12.32 -7.44
N CYS A 146 -40.09 -11.70 -6.32
CA CYS A 146 -40.54 -12.08 -4.98
C CYS A 146 -41.53 -11.02 -4.48
N GLU A 147 -42.67 -11.43 -3.92
CA GLU A 147 -43.64 -10.54 -3.27
C GLU A 147 -43.94 -11.06 -1.85
N VAL A 148 -43.77 -10.19 -0.85
CA VAL A 148 -44.15 -10.41 0.55
C VAL A 148 -45.17 -9.35 0.95
N ARG A 149 -46.29 -9.77 1.57
CA ARG A 149 -47.24 -8.85 2.20
C ARG A 149 -47.12 -8.97 3.71
N MET A 150 -46.73 -7.88 4.36
CA MET A 150 -46.52 -7.84 5.81
C MET A 150 -47.85 -7.58 6.55
N PRO A 151 -48.01 -8.04 7.81
CA PRO A 151 -49.25 -7.87 8.58
C PRO A 151 -49.73 -6.42 8.81
N GLY A 152 -48.90 -5.41 8.52
CA GLY A 152 -49.27 -3.98 8.53
C GLY A 152 -49.71 -3.41 7.18
N GLY A 153 -49.95 -4.24 6.16
CA GLY A 153 -50.34 -3.80 4.81
C GLY A 153 -49.19 -3.39 3.89
N VAL A 154 -47.96 -3.29 4.42
CA VAL A 154 -46.75 -3.01 3.63
C VAL A 154 -46.43 -4.19 2.70
N THR A 155 -46.25 -3.92 1.41
CA THR A 155 -45.81 -4.91 0.42
C THR A 155 -44.33 -4.71 0.09
N VAL A 156 -43.53 -5.75 0.27
CA VAL A 156 -42.12 -5.78 -0.17
C VAL A 156 -42.04 -6.57 -1.46
N THR A 157 -41.48 -5.98 -2.52
CA THR A 157 -41.21 -6.69 -3.78
C THR A 157 -39.72 -6.73 -4.09
N VAL A 158 -39.27 -7.79 -4.76
CA VAL A 158 -37.97 -7.85 -5.44
C VAL A 158 -38.24 -7.97 -6.92
N ARG A 159 -37.63 -7.12 -7.75
CA ARG A 159 -37.76 -7.19 -9.22
C ARG A 159 -36.54 -6.65 -9.96
N LYS A 160 -36.31 -7.16 -11.16
CA LYS A 160 -35.38 -6.53 -12.11
C LYS A 160 -36.02 -5.26 -12.68
N ALA A 161 -35.28 -4.15 -12.67
CA ALA A 161 -35.69 -2.87 -13.25
C ALA A 161 -34.50 -1.89 -13.31
N ASP A 162 -34.52 -0.95 -14.26
CA ASP A 162 -33.73 0.29 -14.14
C ASP A 162 -34.42 1.25 -13.17
N ILE A 163 -33.77 1.53 -12.04
CA ILE A 163 -34.26 2.48 -11.03
C ILE A 163 -34.47 3.90 -11.57
N CYS A 164 -33.85 4.26 -12.69
CA CYS A 164 -34.03 5.57 -13.35
C CYS A 164 -35.38 5.73 -14.06
N THR A 165 -36.10 4.63 -14.32
CA THR A 165 -37.40 4.63 -15.03
C THR A 165 -38.59 4.32 -14.10
N LEU A 166 -38.35 4.04 -12.82
CA LEU A 166 -39.39 3.62 -11.88
C LEU A 166 -40.30 4.77 -11.42
N SER A 167 -41.59 4.63 -11.72
CA SER A 167 -42.66 5.46 -11.17
C SER A 167 -42.97 5.05 -9.72
N VAL A 168 -42.29 5.66 -8.76
CA VAL A 168 -42.48 5.52 -7.31
C VAL A 168 -42.37 6.90 -6.64
N ASP A 169 -42.76 7.06 -5.38
CA ASP A 169 -42.62 8.36 -4.71
C ASP A 169 -41.15 8.74 -4.47
N ALA A 170 -40.32 7.79 -4.04
CA ALA A 170 -38.89 8.01 -3.84
C ALA A 170 -38.02 6.87 -4.41
N VAL A 171 -36.88 7.20 -5.01
CA VAL A 171 -35.83 6.25 -5.37
C VAL A 171 -34.60 6.46 -4.50
N VAL A 172 -33.95 5.38 -4.05
CA VAL A 172 -32.70 5.45 -3.29
C VAL A 172 -31.51 5.43 -4.24
N ASN A 173 -30.64 6.40 -4.10
CA ASN A 173 -29.34 6.52 -4.75
C ASN A 173 -28.25 5.97 -3.81
N ALA A 174 -27.47 5.00 -4.26
CA ALA A 174 -26.25 4.58 -3.56
C ALA A 174 -25.14 5.62 -3.79
N ALA A 175 -25.12 6.63 -2.91
CA ALA A 175 -24.29 7.82 -3.03
C ALA A 175 -22.97 7.68 -2.26
N ASN A 176 -22.12 8.71 -2.39
CA ASN A 176 -20.92 8.90 -1.59
C ASN A 176 -21.06 10.11 -0.66
N GLU A 177 -20.10 10.23 0.24
CA GLU A 177 -19.97 11.23 1.31
C GLU A 177 -20.14 12.66 0.79
N ASP A 178 -19.53 12.99 -0.35
CA ASP A 178 -19.60 14.31 -1.01
C ASP A 178 -20.83 14.51 -1.91
N LEU A 179 -21.75 13.53 -1.96
CA LEU A 179 -22.88 13.44 -2.90
C LEU A 179 -22.50 13.69 -4.38
N LYS A 180 -21.27 13.39 -4.78
CA LYS A 180 -20.78 13.55 -6.17
C LYS A 180 -21.10 12.31 -6.97
N HIS A 181 -22.10 12.40 -7.83
CA HIS A 181 -22.64 11.27 -8.57
C HIS A 181 -21.79 10.95 -9.81
N THR A 182 -20.55 10.52 -9.61
CA THR A 182 -19.54 10.35 -10.67
C THR A 182 -19.39 8.92 -11.21
N GLY A 183 -20.15 7.95 -10.72
CA GLY A 183 -20.16 6.59 -11.24
C GLY A 183 -21.35 5.76 -10.74
N GLY A 184 -21.53 4.56 -11.31
CA GLY A 184 -22.55 3.60 -10.90
C GLY A 184 -23.98 4.11 -11.02
N VAL A 185 -24.87 3.57 -10.18
CA VAL A 185 -26.30 3.95 -10.13
C VAL A 185 -26.50 5.45 -9.85
N ALA A 186 -25.61 6.07 -9.08
CA ALA A 186 -25.65 7.51 -8.82
C ALA A 186 -25.50 8.33 -10.11
N TYR A 187 -24.53 7.97 -10.96
CA TYR A 187 -24.35 8.64 -12.25
C TYR A 187 -25.52 8.40 -13.19
N ALA A 188 -26.10 7.20 -13.22
CA ALA A 188 -27.29 6.90 -14.02
C ALA A 188 -28.48 7.79 -13.60
N LEU A 189 -28.77 7.86 -12.30
CA LEU A 189 -29.80 8.74 -11.73
C LEU A 189 -29.54 10.22 -12.05
N LEU A 190 -28.28 10.68 -11.99
CA LEU A 190 -27.91 12.05 -12.37
C LEU A 190 -28.13 12.33 -13.87
N GLN A 191 -27.81 11.39 -14.77
CA GLN A 191 -28.04 11.59 -16.20
C GLN A 191 -29.54 11.71 -16.52
N ALA A 192 -30.37 10.86 -15.92
CA ALA A 192 -31.82 10.91 -16.07
C ALA A 192 -32.40 12.20 -15.47
N ALA A 193 -32.17 12.44 -14.16
CA ALA A 193 -32.67 13.61 -13.44
C ALA A 193 -32.21 14.95 -14.04
N GLY A 194 -30.98 14.99 -14.59
CA GLY A 194 -30.33 16.20 -15.06
C GLY A 194 -29.58 16.94 -13.96
N ARG A 195 -28.86 18.00 -14.35
CA ARG A 195 -27.91 18.73 -13.49
C ARG A 195 -28.50 19.24 -12.18
N CYS A 196 -29.79 19.57 -12.16
CA CYS A 196 -30.50 20.01 -10.96
C CYS A 196 -30.37 19.03 -9.78
N LEU A 197 -30.28 17.71 -10.01
CA LEU A 197 -30.05 16.75 -8.93
C LEU A 197 -28.68 16.95 -8.26
N GLN A 198 -27.62 17.17 -9.06
CA GLN A 198 -26.30 17.50 -8.53
C GLN A 198 -26.28 18.91 -7.93
N GLU A 199 -27.08 19.85 -8.43
CA GLU A 199 -27.20 21.20 -7.84
C GLU A 199 -27.91 21.17 -6.47
N TYR A 200 -28.93 20.33 -6.28
CA TYR A 200 -29.55 20.10 -4.97
C TYR A 200 -28.59 19.41 -4.00
N CYS A 201 -27.83 18.42 -4.47
CA CYS A 201 -26.78 17.77 -3.69
C CYS A 201 -25.66 18.74 -3.31
N ASP A 202 -25.17 19.53 -4.26
CA ASP A 202 -24.12 20.53 -4.04
C ASP A 202 -24.56 21.64 -3.09
N LEU A 203 -25.83 22.05 -3.16
CA LEU A 203 -26.43 22.95 -2.19
C LEU A 203 -26.52 22.30 -0.79
N HIS A 204 -26.92 21.03 -0.71
CA HIS A 204 -26.96 20.30 0.56
C HIS A 204 -25.57 20.19 1.18
N ILE A 205 -24.55 19.76 0.43
CA ILE A 205 -23.15 19.68 0.89
C ILE A 205 -22.63 21.05 1.32
N LYS A 206 -22.97 22.10 0.59
CA LYS A 206 -22.56 23.48 0.91
C LYS A 206 -23.19 24.02 2.20
N VAL A 207 -24.37 23.53 2.60
CA VAL A 207 -25.10 23.99 3.79
C VAL A 207 -24.83 23.10 5.00
N ASN A 208 -24.82 21.78 4.82
CA ASN A 208 -24.78 20.79 5.90
C ASN A 208 -23.42 20.06 6.03
N GLY A 209 -22.56 20.12 5.02
CA GLY A 209 -21.32 19.35 4.93
C GLY A 209 -21.51 17.97 4.25
N PRO A 210 -20.41 17.20 4.11
CA PRO A 210 -20.47 15.82 3.61
C PRO A 210 -21.15 14.87 4.60
N LEU A 211 -21.80 13.85 4.06
CA LEU A 211 -22.42 12.74 4.80
C LEU A 211 -21.35 11.74 5.25
N THR A 212 -21.64 11.00 6.32
CA THR A 212 -20.84 9.84 6.76
C THR A 212 -21.46 8.51 6.29
N PRO A 213 -20.66 7.43 6.17
CA PRO A 213 -21.21 6.10 5.95
C PRO A 213 -22.26 5.71 7.00
N GLY A 214 -23.43 5.30 6.51
CA GLY A 214 -24.61 5.03 7.32
C GLY A 214 -25.66 6.16 7.32
N ASP A 215 -25.35 7.34 6.79
CA ASP A 215 -26.32 8.44 6.65
C ASP A 215 -27.14 8.34 5.36
N ALA A 216 -28.34 8.95 5.37
CA ALA A 216 -29.10 9.22 4.16
C ALA A 216 -29.83 10.57 4.24
N ILE A 217 -29.96 11.25 3.10
CA ILE A 217 -30.74 12.51 2.94
C ILE A 217 -31.78 12.38 1.82
N ILE A 218 -32.64 13.38 1.63
CA ILE A 218 -33.62 13.42 0.54
C ILE A 218 -33.57 14.76 -0.21
N THR A 219 -33.63 14.70 -1.55
CA THR A 219 -33.71 15.86 -2.46
C THR A 219 -34.85 15.68 -3.46
N ASP A 220 -35.24 16.74 -4.17
CA ASP A 220 -36.19 16.65 -5.27
C ASP A 220 -35.55 15.91 -6.47
N ALA A 221 -36.34 15.15 -7.23
CA ALA A 221 -35.82 14.18 -8.19
C ALA A 221 -35.46 14.73 -9.60
N GLY A 222 -35.59 16.03 -9.81
CA GLY A 222 -35.33 16.66 -11.11
C GLY A 222 -36.32 16.17 -12.18
N ARG A 223 -35.82 15.48 -13.21
CA ARG A 223 -36.62 14.89 -14.31
C ARG A 223 -36.89 13.39 -14.18
N LEU A 224 -36.52 12.74 -13.07
CA LEU A 224 -36.87 11.33 -12.84
C LEU A 224 -38.40 11.17 -12.71
N PRO A 225 -38.97 10.00 -13.02
CA PRO A 225 -40.40 9.71 -12.86
C PRO A 225 -40.83 9.49 -11.39
N CYS A 226 -40.12 10.07 -10.43
CA CYS A 226 -40.40 10.01 -8.99
C CYS A 226 -40.43 11.42 -8.39
N LYS A 227 -40.90 11.57 -7.14
CA LYS A 227 -40.97 12.88 -6.46
C LYS A 227 -39.61 13.25 -5.86
N TYR A 228 -38.94 12.27 -5.24
CA TYR A 228 -37.70 12.48 -4.50
C TYR A 228 -36.61 11.45 -4.81
N VAL A 229 -35.35 11.87 -4.64
CA VAL A 229 -34.20 10.96 -4.56
C VAL A 229 -33.67 10.96 -3.13
N VAL A 230 -33.54 9.77 -2.56
CA VAL A 230 -32.94 9.53 -1.25
C VAL A 230 -31.49 9.14 -1.45
N HIS A 231 -30.53 9.94 -1.00
CA HIS A 231 -29.11 9.67 -1.20
C HIS A 231 -28.54 8.98 0.02
N ALA A 232 -28.28 7.69 -0.09
CA ALA A 232 -27.82 6.83 0.99
C ALA A 232 -26.33 6.53 0.82
N VAL A 233 -25.53 6.85 1.83
CA VAL A 233 -24.08 6.61 1.81
C VAL A 233 -23.79 5.28 2.49
N GLY A 234 -23.61 4.24 1.68
CA GLY A 234 -23.24 2.92 2.18
C GLY A 234 -21.77 2.86 2.65
N PRO A 235 -21.38 1.85 3.44
CA PRO A 235 -19.98 1.59 3.75
C PRO A 235 -19.20 1.19 2.50
N ARG A 236 -17.92 1.59 2.48
CA ARG A 236 -16.87 1.04 1.63
C ARG A 236 -16.33 -0.23 2.29
N PHE A 237 -15.85 -1.20 1.49
CA PHE A 237 -15.38 -2.49 1.98
C PHE A 237 -13.90 -2.73 1.62
N GLY A 238 -13.04 -2.76 2.63
CA GLY A 238 -11.63 -3.13 2.55
C GLY A 238 -11.35 -4.48 3.20
N ALA A 239 -10.21 -5.08 2.87
CA ALA A 239 -9.83 -6.43 3.31
C ALA A 239 -9.58 -6.60 4.83
N LEU A 240 -9.55 -5.49 5.59
CA LEU A 240 -9.38 -5.47 7.05
C LEU A 240 -10.67 -5.13 7.81
N ASP A 241 -11.77 -4.84 7.11
CA ASP A 241 -13.01 -4.40 7.73
C ASP A 241 -13.76 -5.58 8.36
N GLN A 242 -14.15 -5.43 9.64
CA GLN A 242 -14.98 -6.41 10.31
C GLN A 242 -16.37 -6.47 9.64
N ARG A 243 -16.76 -7.62 9.09
CA ARG A 243 -18.09 -7.85 8.45
C ARG A 243 -19.24 -7.27 9.27
N THR A 244 -19.19 -7.38 10.59
CA THR A 244 -20.19 -6.86 11.54
C THR A 244 -20.32 -5.33 11.52
N ALA A 245 -19.20 -4.59 11.44
CA ALA A 245 -19.21 -3.12 11.39
C ALA A 245 -19.76 -2.62 10.04
N VAL A 246 -19.35 -3.25 8.94
CA VAL A 246 -19.88 -2.99 7.59
C VAL A 246 -21.40 -3.27 7.56
N GLN A 247 -21.83 -4.41 8.09
CA GLN A 247 -23.25 -4.77 8.18
C GLN A 247 -24.05 -3.75 9.01
N GLN A 248 -23.56 -3.32 10.17
CA GLN A 248 -24.24 -2.29 10.97
C GLN A 248 -24.34 -0.95 10.23
N CYS A 249 -23.28 -0.54 9.53
CA CYS A 249 -23.23 0.69 8.75
C CYS A 249 -24.20 0.67 7.55
N LEU A 250 -24.19 -0.42 6.76
CA LEU A 250 -25.11 -0.58 5.62
C LEU A 250 -26.56 -0.63 6.08
N ARG A 251 -26.85 -1.34 7.18
CA ARG A 251 -28.18 -1.35 7.80
C ARG A 251 -28.61 0.05 8.25
N ARG A 252 -27.71 0.86 8.83
CA ARG A 252 -28.01 2.25 9.18
C ARG A 252 -28.41 3.07 7.93
N ALA A 253 -27.67 2.97 6.83
CA ALA A 253 -28.00 3.66 5.57
C ALA A 253 -29.38 3.26 5.02
N VAL A 254 -29.74 1.98 5.09
CA VAL A 254 -31.07 1.48 4.68
C VAL A 254 -32.17 2.02 5.59
N ARG A 255 -31.97 2.02 6.92
CA ARG A 255 -32.92 2.59 7.88
C ARG A 255 -33.15 4.07 7.65
N GLU A 256 -32.08 4.86 7.52
CA GLU A 256 -32.22 6.28 7.26
C GLU A 256 -32.86 6.55 5.90
N SER A 257 -32.66 5.70 4.90
CA SER A 257 -33.37 5.82 3.61
C SER A 257 -34.89 5.69 3.75
N LEU A 258 -35.34 4.74 4.58
CA LEU A 258 -36.76 4.54 4.89
C LEU A 258 -37.32 5.69 5.74
N ASN A 259 -36.57 6.15 6.76
CA ASN A 259 -36.90 7.33 7.57
C ASN A 259 -37.11 8.58 6.69
N GLN A 260 -36.18 8.85 5.77
CA GLN A 260 -36.22 10.01 4.89
C GLN A 260 -37.46 10.01 3.98
N ALA A 261 -37.78 8.88 3.33
CA ALA A 261 -38.99 8.77 2.50
C ALA A 261 -40.28 8.88 3.33
N SER A 262 -40.31 8.26 4.52
CA SER A 262 -41.43 8.38 5.48
C SER A 262 -41.64 9.84 5.93
N SER A 263 -40.56 10.59 6.18
CA SER A 263 -40.61 12.02 6.55
C SER A 263 -41.25 12.92 5.48
N LYS A 264 -41.10 12.56 4.20
CA LYS A 264 -41.75 13.23 3.05
C LYS A 264 -43.14 12.69 2.73
N LYS A 265 -43.67 11.77 3.54
CA LYS A 265 -44.96 11.09 3.37
C LYS A 265 -45.07 10.26 2.08
N CYS A 266 -43.96 9.68 1.62
CA CYS A 266 -43.97 8.75 0.49
C CYS A 266 -44.74 7.47 0.85
N SER A 267 -45.53 6.95 -0.10
CA SER A 267 -46.18 5.63 -0.01
C SER A 267 -45.37 4.52 -0.68
N SER A 268 -44.51 4.84 -1.66
CA SER A 268 -43.62 3.86 -2.32
C SER A 268 -42.16 4.31 -2.36
N ILE A 269 -41.24 3.36 -2.13
CA ILE A 269 -39.79 3.56 -2.24
C ILE A 269 -39.13 2.43 -3.02
N ALA A 270 -38.20 2.75 -3.93
CA ALA A 270 -37.35 1.78 -4.61
C ALA A 270 -35.89 1.86 -4.10
N ILE A 271 -35.29 0.72 -3.74
CA ILE A 271 -33.97 0.63 -3.10
C ILE A 271 -33.05 -0.29 -3.93
N PRO A 272 -31.86 0.16 -4.34
CA PRO A 272 -30.88 -0.66 -5.04
C PRO A 272 -30.07 -1.53 -4.08
N VAL A 273 -29.21 -2.41 -4.60
CA VAL A 273 -28.25 -3.17 -3.77
C VAL A 273 -27.07 -2.28 -3.36
N ILE A 274 -27.32 -1.37 -2.42
CA ILE A 274 -26.36 -0.38 -1.88
C ILE A 274 -25.04 -1.07 -1.48
N SER A 275 -23.92 -0.38 -1.74
CA SER A 275 -22.53 -0.83 -1.54
C SER A 275 -22.01 -1.98 -2.41
N SER A 276 -22.86 -2.74 -3.11
CA SER A 276 -22.39 -3.93 -3.88
C SER A 276 -21.57 -3.61 -5.14
N GLY A 277 -21.64 -2.38 -5.65
CA GLY A 277 -20.89 -1.90 -6.82
C GLY A 277 -19.52 -1.30 -6.46
N ILE A 278 -19.33 0.00 -6.72
CA ILE A 278 -18.05 0.72 -6.59
C ILE A 278 -17.43 0.64 -5.17
N PHE A 279 -18.25 0.40 -4.15
CA PHE A 279 -17.81 0.29 -2.75
C PHE A 279 -17.32 -1.12 -2.36
N GLY A 280 -17.40 -2.10 -3.27
CA GLY A 280 -16.76 -3.41 -3.15
C GLY A 280 -17.35 -4.34 -2.08
N CYS A 281 -18.51 -4.02 -1.50
CA CYS A 281 -19.09 -4.80 -0.42
C CYS A 281 -19.65 -6.14 -0.97
N PRO A 282 -19.35 -7.29 -0.35
CA PRO A 282 -19.80 -8.59 -0.82
C PRO A 282 -21.32 -8.66 -1.02
N LEU A 283 -21.76 -9.27 -2.13
CA LEU A 283 -23.17 -9.25 -2.56
C LEU A 283 -24.09 -9.97 -1.55
N ASP A 284 -23.61 -11.07 -0.96
CA ASP A 284 -24.24 -11.76 0.17
C ASP A 284 -24.49 -10.81 1.35
N LEU A 285 -23.43 -10.14 1.79
CA LEU A 285 -23.47 -9.21 2.92
C LEU A 285 -24.39 -8.02 2.63
N CYS A 286 -24.47 -7.56 1.37
CA CYS A 286 -25.35 -6.48 0.97
C CYS A 286 -26.83 -6.89 1.02
N THR A 287 -27.20 -7.97 0.33
CA THR A 287 -28.61 -8.36 0.19
C THR A 287 -29.21 -8.84 1.52
N GLU A 288 -28.45 -9.58 2.33
CA GLU A 288 -28.85 -9.95 3.69
C GLU A 288 -29.07 -8.72 4.58
N SER A 289 -28.15 -7.75 4.55
CA SER A 289 -28.25 -6.54 5.37
C SER A 289 -29.46 -5.68 4.99
N ILE A 290 -29.74 -5.52 3.69
CA ILE A 290 -30.89 -4.76 3.19
C ILE A 290 -32.19 -5.47 3.56
N ALA A 291 -32.34 -6.76 3.26
CA ALA A 291 -33.55 -7.53 3.56
C ALA A 291 -33.87 -7.54 5.07
N LYS A 292 -32.84 -7.76 5.91
CA LYS A 292 -32.95 -7.78 7.38
C LYS A 292 -33.38 -6.42 7.95
N GLU A 293 -32.85 -5.32 7.43
CA GLU A 293 -33.24 -3.99 7.91
C GLU A 293 -34.63 -3.58 7.46
N VAL A 294 -35.00 -3.84 6.19
CA VAL A 294 -36.36 -3.57 5.69
C VAL A 294 -37.39 -4.32 6.55
N ARG A 295 -37.11 -5.58 6.90
CA ARG A 295 -37.97 -6.37 7.80
C ARG A 295 -38.08 -5.72 9.19
N GLN A 296 -36.96 -5.39 9.83
CA GLN A 296 -36.96 -4.79 11.17
C GLN A 296 -37.60 -3.39 11.20
N TYR A 297 -37.42 -2.58 10.14
CA TYR A 297 -38.11 -1.29 10.01
C TYR A 297 -39.64 -1.49 10.02
N ILE A 298 -40.17 -2.41 9.21
CA ILE A 298 -41.62 -2.67 9.12
C ILE A 298 -42.15 -3.22 10.45
N GLU A 299 -41.46 -4.19 11.06
CA GLU A 299 -41.83 -4.76 12.36
C GLU A 299 -41.89 -3.69 13.45
N ASN A 300 -40.84 -2.87 13.60
CA ASN A 300 -40.78 -1.82 14.62
C ASN A 300 -41.92 -0.78 14.46
N HIS A 301 -42.24 -0.38 13.23
CA HIS A 301 -43.30 0.61 12.99
C HIS A 301 -44.72 0.05 13.20
N ASN A 302 -44.94 -1.23 12.94
CA ASN A 302 -46.21 -1.90 13.23
C ASN A 302 -46.48 -2.01 14.73
N TYR A 303 -45.47 -2.31 15.55
CA TYR A 303 -45.64 -2.42 17.01
C TYR A 303 -45.73 -1.07 17.74
N SER A 304 -45.13 -0.01 17.19
CA SER A 304 -45.01 1.29 17.88
C SER A 304 -46.18 2.25 17.69
N GLY A 305 -47.22 1.87 16.92
CA GLY A 305 -48.33 2.77 16.57
C GLY A 305 -47.91 3.99 15.74
N SER A 306 -46.74 3.92 15.10
CA SER A 306 -46.11 5.04 14.38
C SER A 306 -46.58 5.10 12.93
N ASN A 307 -46.99 6.30 12.48
CA ASN A 307 -47.50 6.56 11.13
C ASN A 307 -46.40 6.52 10.04
N SER A 308 -45.79 5.36 9.79
CA SER A 308 -45.00 5.13 8.58
C SER A 308 -45.93 5.14 7.37
N THR A 309 -45.71 6.05 6.43
CA THR A 309 -46.58 6.20 5.24
C THR A 309 -46.28 5.18 4.14
N LEU A 310 -45.13 4.52 4.20
CA LEU A 310 -44.67 3.55 3.21
C LEU A 310 -45.56 2.29 3.20
N THR A 311 -46.33 2.11 2.13
CA THR A 311 -47.12 0.90 1.84
C THR A 311 -46.42 -0.04 0.85
N GLU A 312 -45.41 0.44 0.12
CA GLU A 312 -44.67 -0.35 -0.86
C GLU A 312 -43.15 -0.11 -0.77
N ILE A 313 -42.38 -1.19 -0.70
CA ILE A 313 -40.91 -1.16 -0.72
C ILE A 313 -40.42 -2.10 -1.83
N GLN A 314 -39.79 -1.55 -2.85
CA GLN A 314 -39.29 -2.30 -4.00
C GLN A 314 -37.77 -2.43 -3.90
N LEU A 315 -37.24 -3.65 -3.90
CA LEU A 315 -35.81 -3.93 -3.94
C LEU A 315 -35.42 -4.28 -5.38
N VAL A 316 -34.60 -3.44 -6.00
CA VAL A 316 -34.45 -3.39 -7.47
C VAL A 316 -33.00 -3.37 -7.91
N ASP A 317 -32.71 -3.99 -9.05
CA ASP A 317 -31.41 -3.94 -9.71
C ASP A 317 -31.60 -4.26 -11.21
N ASN A 318 -30.73 -3.75 -12.10
CA ASN A 318 -30.79 -4.09 -13.52
C ASN A 318 -30.04 -5.41 -13.83
N ASN A 319 -29.21 -5.89 -12.91
CA ASN A 319 -28.44 -7.13 -13.02
C ASN A 319 -29.19 -8.32 -12.43
N SER A 320 -29.50 -9.31 -13.27
CA SER A 320 -30.23 -10.52 -12.88
C SER A 320 -29.56 -11.33 -11.76
N LYS A 321 -28.22 -11.24 -11.58
CA LYS A 321 -27.51 -11.86 -10.45
C LYS A 321 -27.86 -11.19 -9.11
N ASN A 322 -27.87 -9.86 -9.08
CA ASN A 322 -28.17 -9.07 -7.90
C ASN A 322 -29.64 -9.25 -7.49
N VAL A 323 -30.55 -9.28 -8.46
CA VAL A 323 -31.99 -9.57 -8.25
C VAL A 323 -32.19 -10.97 -7.67
N ASN A 324 -31.50 -12.00 -8.20
CA ASN A 324 -31.58 -13.36 -7.65
C ASN A 324 -31.02 -13.44 -6.22
N ALA A 325 -29.89 -12.78 -5.93
CA ALA A 325 -29.32 -12.73 -4.59
C ALA A 325 -30.24 -12.00 -3.60
N MET A 326 -30.90 -10.92 -4.02
CA MET A 326 -31.88 -10.19 -3.21
C MET A 326 -33.15 -11.01 -2.98
N ALA A 327 -33.64 -11.70 -4.01
CA ALA A 327 -34.80 -12.58 -3.89
C ALA A 327 -34.55 -13.74 -2.92
N GLN A 328 -33.32 -14.30 -2.89
CA GLN A 328 -32.94 -15.31 -1.90
C GLN A 328 -32.78 -14.73 -0.48
N ALA A 329 -32.20 -13.54 -0.33
CA ALA A 329 -32.08 -12.88 0.98
C ALA A 329 -33.46 -12.53 1.57
N VAL A 330 -34.37 -11.99 0.76
CA VAL A 330 -35.78 -11.74 1.15
C VAL A 330 -36.49 -13.05 1.48
N ARG A 331 -36.32 -14.10 0.67
CA ARG A 331 -36.89 -15.42 0.97
C ARG A 331 -36.43 -15.98 2.32
N ASN A 332 -35.17 -15.74 2.70
CA ASN A 332 -34.61 -16.20 3.97
C ASN A 332 -35.12 -15.36 5.16
N GLU A 333 -34.97 -14.03 5.11
CA GLU A 333 -35.35 -13.15 6.23
C GLU A 333 -36.87 -13.07 6.44
N PHE A 334 -37.68 -13.13 5.37
CA PHE A 334 -39.14 -13.04 5.44
C PHE A 334 -39.86 -14.41 5.41
N ALA A 335 -39.15 -15.51 5.68
CA ALA A 335 -39.71 -16.87 5.59
C ALA A 335 -41.01 -17.08 6.40
N ALA A 336 -41.14 -16.41 7.56
CA ALA A 336 -42.33 -16.45 8.42
C ALA A 336 -43.58 -15.79 7.79
N TYR A 337 -43.44 -15.03 6.71
CA TYR A 337 -44.48 -14.26 6.05
C TYR A 337 -44.90 -14.83 4.68
N ASN A 338 -44.51 -16.07 4.36
CA ASN A 338 -44.85 -16.79 3.12
C ASN A 338 -44.60 -15.98 1.82
N PRO A 339 -43.33 -15.66 1.48
CA PRO A 339 -42.96 -15.02 0.22
C PRO A 339 -43.52 -15.76 -1.00
N LYS A 340 -44.26 -15.04 -1.85
CA LYS A 340 -44.67 -15.54 -3.17
C LYS A 340 -43.49 -15.41 -4.13
N MET A 341 -43.12 -16.52 -4.75
CA MET A 341 -42.00 -16.59 -5.71
C MET A 341 -42.52 -16.90 -7.10
N ALA A 342 -42.18 -16.07 -8.09
CA ALA A 342 -42.31 -16.41 -9.51
C ALA A 342 -40.95 -16.85 -10.05
N PHE A 343 -40.82 -18.14 -10.37
CA PHE A 343 -39.66 -18.72 -11.05
C PHE A 343 -40.11 -19.45 -12.32
N PRO A 344 -39.48 -19.24 -13.49
CA PRO A 344 -39.67 -20.12 -14.63
C PRO A 344 -39.11 -21.51 -14.30
N HIS A 345 -39.83 -22.57 -14.67
CA HIS A 345 -39.35 -23.94 -14.51
C HIS A 345 -38.10 -24.18 -15.38
N GLN A 346 -37.01 -24.63 -14.76
CA GLN A 346 -35.92 -25.26 -15.49
C GLN A 346 -36.31 -26.71 -15.82
N SER A 347 -36.29 -27.05 -17.11
CA SER A 347 -36.32 -28.44 -17.56
C SER A 347 -35.08 -29.18 -17.05
N LYS A 348 -35.27 -30.40 -16.53
CA LYS A 348 -34.16 -31.28 -16.17
C LYS A 348 -33.39 -31.71 -17.43
N PRO A 349 -32.08 -32.01 -17.33
CA PRO A 349 -31.39 -32.76 -18.38
C PRO A 349 -32.07 -34.12 -18.62
N HIS A 350 -32.07 -34.57 -19.87
CA HIS A 350 -32.40 -35.96 -20.19
C HIS A 350 -31.21 -36.86 -19.84
N GLU A 351 -31.41 -37.79 -18.91
CA GLU A 351 -30.69 -39.07 -18.88
C GLU A 351 -31.71 -40.20 -19.11
N TYR A 352 -31.25 -41.28 -19.74
CA TYR A 352 -32.08 -42.37 -20.26
C TYR A 352 -31.97 -43.63 -19.39
N SER A 353 -33.02 -44.47 -19.45
CA SER A 353 -33.07 -45.87 -18.99
C SER A 353 -33.14 -46.09 -17.46
N ASN A 354 -33.72 -47.18 -16.94
CA ASN A 354 -34.92 -47.96 -17.33
C ASN A 354 -35.27 -48.98 -16.22
N TYR A 355 -36.57 -49.27 -16.02
CA TYR A 355 -37.11 -50.39 -15.20
C TYR A 355 -36.74 -50.36 -13.67
N GLU A 356 -37.45 -51.00 -12.72
CA GLU A 356 -38.71 -51.77 -12.75
C GLU A 356 -39.54 -51.71 -11.43
N HIS A 357 -40.63 -52.48 -11.38
CA HIS A 357 -41.76 -52.58 -10.43
C HIS A 357 -41.53 -52.57 -8.89
N GLY A 358 -42.59 -52.16 -8.15
CA GLY A 358 -42.83 -52.53 -6.74
C GLY A 358 -44.13 -51.95 -6.15
N HIS A 359 -45.14 -52.78 -5.82
CA HIS A 359 -46.43 -52.34 -5.25
C HIS A 359 -46.52 -52.48 -3.71
N ARG A 360 -47.18 -51.53 -3.02
CA ARG A 360 -48.50 -51.72 -2.32
C ARG A 360 -48.83 -50.61 -1.30
N GLY A 361 -50.10 -50.16 -1.31
CA GLY A 361 -51.04 -49.82 -0.21
C GLY A 361 -50.63 -48.96 1.02
N GLY A 362 -51.57 -48.31 1.74
CA GLY A 362 -53.01 -48.19 1.44
C GLY A 362 -53.94 -47.78 2.61
N GLY A 363 -53.98 -46.48 2.96
CA GLY A 363 -55.16 -45.82 3.57
C GLY A 363 -55.40 -45.87 5.09
N ARG A 364 -56.37 -45.05 5.53
CA ARG A 364 -56.86 -44.75 6.90
C ARG A 364 -55.87 -43.97 7.79
N VAL A 365 -56.19 -42.86 8.48
CA VAL A 365 -57.41 -42.29 9.12
C VAL A 365 -57.72 -42.86 10.51
N HIS A 366 -57.52 -42.02 11.55
CA HIS A 366 -58.25 -41.79 12.84
C HIS A 366 -57.42 -40.74 13.64
N GLY A 367 -57.92 -39.97 14.63
CA GLY A 367 -59.29 -39.77 15.12
C GLY A 367 -59.33 -39.46 16.63
N HIS A 368 -59.85 -38.27 17.03
CA HIS A 368 -60.07 -37.77 18.41
C HIS A 368 -58.81 -37.53 19.30
N GLY A 369 -58.84 -36.66 20.33
CA GLY A 369 -59.84 -35.64 20.69
C GLY A 369 -59.82 -35.19 22.17
N HIS A 370 -60.48 -34.05 22.47
CA HIS A 370 -60.89 -33.55 23.81
C HIS A 370 -59.73 -33.10 24.78
N GLU A 371 -59.91 -32.20 25.78
CA GLU A 371 -61.13 -31.58 26.34
C GLU A 371 -60.94 -30.17 27.00
N ASN A 372 -62.06 -29.43 27.10
CA ASN A 372 -62.55 -28.40 28.07
C ASN A 372 -61.74 -27.98 29.35
N SER A 373 -62.03 -26.85 30.05
CA SER A 373 -62.85 -25.62 29.79
C SER A 373 -62.73 -24.56 30.94
N THR A 374 -63.12 -23.29 30.68
CA THR A 374 -63.84 -22.26 31.53
C THR A 374 -63.66 -22.16 33.08
N LYS A 375 -63.76 -21.03 33.83
CA LYS A 375 -64.07 -19.55 33.70
C LYS A 375 -63.54 -18.86 35.01
N ARG A 376 -63.88 -17.67 35.58
CA ARG A 376 -64.93 -16.60 35.43
C ARG A 376 -64.50 -15.26 36.12
N ASN A 377 -65.25 -14.18 35.83
CA ASN A 377 -65.58 -12.89 36.51
C ASN A 377 -65.49 -12.80 38.07
N GLN A 378 -65.53 -11.65 38.78
CA GLN A 378 -65.45 -10.17 38.53
C GLN A 378 -65.44 -9.38 39.87
N GLN A 379 -64.88 -8.15 39.91
CA GLN A 379 -65.45 -6.86 40.44
C GLN A 379 -64.30 -5.82 40.52
N PHE A 380 -64.36 -4.58 40.00
CA PHE A 380 -65.25 -3.41 40.18
C PHE A 380 -64.94 -2.53 41.41
N GLU A 381 -64.37 -1.34 41.17
CA GLU A 381 -64.95 -0.04 41.58
C GLU A 381 -64.22 1.18 40.95
N SER A 382 -64.78 2.38 41.12
CA SER A 382 -64.31 3.72 40.66
C SER A 382 -65.09 4.77 41.49
N PRO A 383 -64.65 6.04 41.70
CA PRO A 383 -64.85 7.08 40.66
C PRO A 383 -64.00 8.40 40.77
N THR A 384 -64.31 9.40 39.92
CA THR A 384 -64.11 10.89 40.10
C THR A 384 -62.68 11.47 40.24
N HIS A 385 -62.37 12.75 39.95
CA HIS A 385 -62.90 13.78 39.03
C HIS A 385 -61.82 14.90 38.84
N ARG A 386 -62.05 15.86 37.91
CA ARG A 386 -61.60 17.30 37.85
C ARG A 386 -60.39 17.75 38.71
N GLY A 387 -59.36 18.45 38.23
CA GLY A 387 -59.19 19.26 37.02
C GLY A 387 -59.57 20.74 37.23
N ASN A 388 -58.60 21.68 37.14
CA ASN A 388 -58.86 23.10 36.86
C ASN A 388 -57.65 23.82 36.21
N ARG A 389 -57.88 25.02 35.66
CA ARG A 389 -56.88 25.99 35.19
C ARG A 389 -56.72 27.15 36.19
N ASP A 390 -56.03 28.19 35.70
CA ASP A 390 -56.06 29.60 36.13
C ASP A 390 -54.98 29.97 37.15
N PHE A 391 -54.25 31.09 37.06
CA PHE A 391 -53.99 32.13 36.05
C PHE A 391 -52.88 33.03 36.68
N LYS A 392 -52.28 33.94 35.90
CA LYS A 392 -51.88 35.34 36.23
C LYS A 392 -51.79 35.84 37.72
N GLU A 393 -50.98 36.86 38.08
CA GLU A 393 -50.42 37.98 37.31
C GLU A 393 -49.25 38.73 38.02
N GLN A 394 -48.73 39.77 37.33
CA GLN A 394 -48.04 40.97 37.86
C GLN A 394 -46.58 40.86 38.35
N SER A 395 -45.73 41.89 38.24
CA SER A 395 -45.71 43.06 37.33
C SER A 395 -44.37 43.81 37.43
N ASN A 396 -44.11 44.75 36.49
CA ASN A 396 -43.18 45.90 36.62
C ASN A 396 -41.66 45.59 36.67
N SER A 397 -40.76 46.48 36.23
CA SER A 397 -40.90 47.66 35.34
C SER A 397 -39.53 48.12 34.78
N TRP A 398 -39.55 49.10 33.87
CA TRP A 398 -38.38 49.73 33.23
C TRP A 398 -37.19 50.08 34.14
N SER A 399 -35.97 49.92 33.62
CA SER A 399 -35.21 51.04 33.03
C SER A 399 -33.95 50.52 32.30
N GLY A 400 -33.43 51.28 31.34
CA GLY A 400 -32.34 50.85 30.45
C GLY A 400 -31.01 51.57 30.69
N GLY A 401 -29.91 50.85 30.51
CA GLY A 401 -28.54 51.36 30.51
C GLY A 401 -27.64 50.50 29.62
N ARG A 402 -26.66 51.12 28.94
CA ARG A 402 -25.70 50.43 28.05
C ARG A 402 -24.60 49.74 28.87
N SER A 403 -24.18 48.54 28.46
CA SER A 403 -22.90 47.93 28.83
C SER A 403 -22.43 46.94 27.76
N ASP A 404 -21.13 46.62 27.76
CA ASP A 404 -20.38 45.98 26.67
C ASP A 404 -20.88 44.61 26.16
N ASN A 405 -20.70 44.40 24.85
CA ASN A 405 -20.71 43.07 24.23
C ASN A 405 -19.34 42.40 24.42
N SER A 406 -19.16 41.63 25.49
CA SER A 406 -18.12 40.59 25.52
C SER A 406 -18.67 39.31 24.88
N GLU A 407 -18.23 38.96 23.67
CA GLU A 407 -18.60 37.67 23.05
C GLU A 407 -17.97 36.52 23.83
N GLU A 408 -18.79 35.79 24.59
CA GLU A 408 -18.35 34.63 25.37
C GLU A 408 -17.93 33.46 24.46
N LEU A 409 -17.01 32.61 24.93
CA LEU A 409 -16.53 31.44 24.18
C LEU A 409 -17.70 30.55 23.73
N THR A 410 -17.98 30.59 22.43
CA THR A 410 -19.11 29.87 21.85
C THR A 410 -18.78 28.38 21.80
N PHE A 411 -19.51 27.57 22.56
CA PHE A 411 -19.42 26.11 22.50
C PHE A 411 -19.66 25.60 21.07
N LEU A 412 -18.81 24.68 20.59
CA LEU A 412 -19.00 24.00 19.30
C LEU A 412 -19.35 22.53 19.50
N GLU A 413 -18.51 21.79 20.23
CA GLU A 413 -18.63 20.34 20.41
C GLU A 413 -18.05 19.90 21.76
N SER A 414 -18.41 18.70 22.24
CA SER A 414 -17.63 18.04 23.29
C SER A 414 -17.72 16.52 23.24
N LYS A 415 -16.63 15.86 23.66
CA LYS A 415 -16.59 14.44 24.01
C LYS A 415 -16.22 14.29 25.50
N THR A 416 -16.43 13.10 26.06
CA THR A 416 -15.94 12.71 27.38
C THR A 416 -15.15 11.41 27.22
N THR A 417 -14.00 11.26 27.88
CA THR A 417 -13.28 9.98 27.94
C THR A 417 -13.99 8.99 28.88
N GLN A 418 -13.55 7.72 28.89
CA GLN A 418 -14.11 6.72 29.81
C GLN A 418 -13.86 7.10 31.28
N ASP A 419 -12.74 7.76 31.58
CA ASP A 419 -12.37 8.27 32.91
C ASP A 419 -13.05 9.60 33.29
N GLY A 420 -13.97 10.11 32.46
CA GLY A 420 -14.74 11.32 32.74
C GLY A 420 -14.08 12.64 32.34
N LEU A 421 -12.92 12.64 31.68
CA LEU A 421 -12.28 13.86 31.17
C LEU A 421 -13.12 14.48 30.05
N LYS A 422 -13.66 15.69 30.25
CA LYS A 422 -14.46 16.38 29.23
C LYS A 422 -13.57 17.18 28.28
N ILE A 423 -13.56 16.80 27.02
CA ILE A 423 -12.86 17.46 25.93
C ILE A 423 -13.86 18.36 25.19
N ILE A 424 -13.63 19.67 25.16
CA ILE A 424 -14.53 20.67 24.57
C ILE A 424 -13.85 21.36 23.40
N LEU A 425 -14.57 21.57 22.30
CA LEU A 425 -14.20 22.50 21.24
C LEU A 425 -15.01 23.79 21.41
N SER A 426 -14.35 24.94 21.29
CA SER A 426 -14.98 26.26 21.41
C SER A 426 -14.44 27.24 20.38
N LYS A 427 -15.29 28.21 20.02
CA LYS A 427 -15.00 29.29 19.07
C LYS A 427 -14.96 30.62 19.81
N GLY A 428 -13.90 31.38 19.62
CA GLY A 428 -13.70 32.66 20.29
C GLY A 428 -12.21 32.96 20.46
N ASN A 429 -11.88 34.01 21.21
CA ASN A 429 -10.50 34.43 21.40
C ASN A 429 -9.91 33.75 22.65
N ILE A 430 -8.65 33.31 22.58
CA ILE A 430 -8.04 32.51 23.65
C ILE A 430 -7.76 33.32 24.92
N GLN A 431 -7.54 34.64 24.79
CA GLN A 431 -7.34 35.52 25.95
C GLN A 431 -8.62 35.73 26.80
N ASP A 432 -9.79 35.42 26.25
CA ASP A 432 -11.07 35.51 26.97
C ASP A 432 -11.40 34.23 27.77
N ALA A 433 -10.65 33.15 27.53
CA ALA A 433 -10.85 31.82 28.09
C ALA A 433 -10.58 31.77 29.60
N SER A 434 -11.30 30.89 30.30
CA SER A 434 -11.15 30.66 31.74
C SER A 434 -10.86 29.17 32.02
N ALA A 435 -9.69 28.90 32.59
CA ALA A 435 -9.19 27.58 32.99
C ALA A 435 -7.98 27.73 33.92
N ASP A 436 -7.54 26.68 34.60
CA ASP A 436 -6.36 26.75 35.48
C ASP A 436 -5.07 27.04 34.67
N VAL A 437 -4.98 26.47 33.47
CA VAL A 437 -3.87 26.64 32.52
C VAL A 437 -4.38 27.12 31.15
N ILE A 438 -3.69 28.11 30.56
CA ILE A 438 -3.82 28.46 29.13
C ILE A 438 -2.48 28.14 28.44
N VAL A 439 -2.52 27.44 27.31
CA VAL A 439 -1.33 27.14 26.48
C VAL A 439 -1.12 28.27 25.46
N ASN A 440 0.13 28.68 25.27
CA ASN A 440 0.55 29.72 24.35
C ASN A 440 1.61 29.22 23.37
N THR A 441 1.54 29.61 22.10
CA THR A 441 2.55 29.27 21.08
C THR A 441 3.49 30.44 20.84
N ILE A 442 4.78 30.22 21.09
CA ILE A 442 5.84 31.24 21.02
C ILE A 442 6.91 30.91 19.96
N SER A 443 7.70 31.91 19.58
CA SER A 443 8.94 31.74 18.81
C SER A 443 10.14 31.45 19.73
N HIS A 444 11.22 30.92 19.16
CA HIS A 444 12.45 30.52 19.86
C HIS A 444 13.18 31.69 20.59
N ASP A 445 12.90 32.93 20.16
CA ASP A 445 13.40 34.18 20.76
C ASP A 445 12.53 34.71 21.91
N MET A 446 11.42 34.02 22.23
CA MET A 446 10.52 34.28 23.36
C MET A 446 9.82 35.65 23.32
N ASP A 447 9.80 36.32 22.17
CA ASP A 447 9.10 37.59 21.97
C ASP A 447 7.60 37.34 21.79
N LEU A 448 6.83 37.60 22.84
CA LEU A 448 5.39 37.40 22.88
C LEU A 448 4.63 38.40 21.99
N SER A 449 5.27 39.42 21.42
CA SER A 449 4.65 40.24 20.37
C SER A 449 4.60 39.52 19.01
N LYS A 450 5.41 38.47 18.82
CA LYS A 450 5.47 37.68 17.58
C LYS A 450 4.40 36.58 17.57
N GLY A 451 3.50 36.65 16.59
CA GLY A 451 2.43 35.66 16.39
C GLY A 451 1.11 36.04 17.08
N ALA A 452 -0.01 35.75 16.42
CA ALA A 452 -1.32 36.27 16.83
C ALA A 452 -1.78 35.78 18.22
N VAL A 453 -1.53 34.51 18.55
CA VAL A 453 -1.90 33.92 19.85
C VAL A 453 -1.08 34.54 21.00
N SER A 454 0.25 34.59 20.85
CA SER A 454 1.13 35.20 21.85
C SER A 454 0.82 36.68 22.06
N ASN A 455 0.62 37.45 20.99
CA ASN A 455 0.35 38.89 21.08
C ASN A 455 -1.00 39.18 21.75
N ALA A 456 -2.05 38.41 21.44
CA ALA A 456 -3.35 38.55 22.10
C ALA A 456 -3.29 38.21 23.60
N LEU A 457 -2.53 37.17 23.99
CA LEU A 457 -2.31 36.82 25.39
C LEU A 457 -1.44 37.86 26.11
N LEU A 458 -0.41 38.41 25.47
CA LEU A 458 0.43 39.49 26.00
C LEU A 458 -0.38 40.78 26.24
N GLN A 459 -1.22 41.18 25.28
CA GLN A 459 -2.07 42.37 25.39
C GLN A 459 -3.06 42.28 26.56
N CYS A 460 -3.64 41.10 26.78
CA CYS A 460 -4.52 40.87 27.93
C CYS A 460 -3.75 40.78 29.25
N ALA A 461 -2.72 39.92 29.32
CA ALA A 461 -1.93 39.67 30.54
C ALA A 461 -1.15 40.91 31.03
N GLY A 462 -0.63 41.72 30.11
CA GLY A 462 0.30 42.82 30.37
C GLY A 462 1.78 42.42 30.20
N HIS A 463 2.65 43.43 30.08
CA HIS A 463 4.10 43.28 29.86
C HIS A 463 4.83 42.46 30.94
N GLN A 464 4.20 42.22 32.10
CA GLN A 464 4.71 41.30 33.12
C GLN A 464 4.89 39.87 32.57
N LEU A 465 4.03 39.40 31.66
CA LEU A 465 4.15 38.08 31.05
C LEU A 465 5.43 37.94 30.21
N GLN A 466 5.77 38.98 29.44
CA GLN A 466 7.04 39.06 28.71
C GLN A 466 8.24 39.15 29.68
N SER A 467 8.09 39.91 30.76
CA SER A 467 9.15 40.11 31.76
C SER A 467 9.46 38.81 32.52
N GLU A 468 8.47 37.94 32.73
CA GLU A 468 8.68 36.65 33.38
C GLU A 468 9.27 35.60 32.44
N ILE A 469 8.80 35.48 31.18
CA ILE A 469 9.35 34.49 30.26
C ILE A 469 10.82 34.78 29.92
N SER A 470 11.20 36.06 29.72
CA SER A 470 12.60 36.47 29.51
C SER A 470 13.49 36.31 30.75
N ARG A 471 12.92 35.97 31.92
CA ARG A 471 13.64 35.63 33.16
C ARG A 471 13.68 34.12 33.45
N ALA A 472 12.70 33.37 32.94
CA ALA A 472 12.50 31.95 33.24
C ALA A 472 13.28 31.00 32.30
N ALA A 473 13.81 31.50 31.19
CA ALA A 473 14.33 30.70 30.09
C ALA A 473 15.88 30.73 29.96
N PRO A 474 16.49 29.76 29.23
CA PRO A 474 17.93 29.70 29.03
C PRO A 474 18.46 30.86 28.17
N SER A 475 19.69 31.31 28.48
CA SER A 475 20.39 32.35 27.70
C SER A 475 20.79 31.92 26.28
N SER A 476 20.55 30.67 25.90
CA SER A 476 20.72 30.12 24.55
C SER A 476 19.48 30.25 23.65
N GLY A 477 18.35 30.73 24.18
CA GLY A 477 17.04 30.61 23.53
C GLY A 477 16.43 29.21 23.69
N LEU A 478 15.26 29.00 23.08
CA LEU A 478 14.47 27.78 23.19
C LEU A 478 14.48 26.91 21.92
N SER A 479 14.42 25.60 22.10
CA SER A 479 14.33 24.58 21.05
C SER A 479 12.88 24.18 20.74
N TYR A 480 12.65 23.54 19.60
CA TYR A 480 11.32 23.02 19.25
C TYR A 480 10.92 21.88 20.20
N GLY A 481 9.77 22.03 20.86
CA GLY A 481 9.28 21.14 21.92
C GLY A 481 9.39 21.72 23.33
N ASP A 482 10.24 22.74 23.55
CA ASP A 482 10.45 23.31 24.88
C ASP A 482 9.17 23.93 25.47
N LEU A 483 8.97 23.74 26.78
CA LEU A 483 7.85 24.23 27.58
C LEU A 483 8.36 25.15 28.71
N VAL A 484 7.89 26.40 28.74
CA VAL A 484 8.19 27.39 29.79
C VAL A 484 6.91 27.84 30.49
N ILE A 485 6.94 27.97 31.82
CA ILE A 485 5.74 28.19 32.65
C ILE A 485 5.82 29.53 33.38
N THR A 486 4.74 30.31 33.28
CA THR A 486 4.60 31.66 33.87
C THR A 486 3.25 31.81 34.59
N ALA A 487 3.04 32.90 35.33
CA ALA A 487 1.73 33.26 35.89
C ALA A 487 0.74 33.78 34.83
N GLY A 488 -0.57 33.63 35.08
CA GLY A 488 -1.61 34.19 34.20
C GLY A 488 -1.70 35.72 34.18
N TYR A 489 -1.19 36.40 35.21
CA TYR A 489 -1.31 37.85 35.42
C TYR A 489 -2.76 38.34 35.37
N LYS A 490 -3.18 38.96 34.26
CA LYS A 490 -4.55 39.45 34.04
C LYS A 490 -5.45 38.48 33.25
N LEU A 491 -4.88 37.40 32.70
CA LEU A 491 -5.66 36.33 32.07
C LEU A 491 -6.50 35.61 33.14
N LYS A 492 -7.60 34.99 32.75
CA LYS A 492 -8.46 34.20 33.66
C LYS A 492 -7.90 32.80 33.90
N CYS A 493 -6.60 32.71 34.22
CA CYS A 493 -5.90 31.47 34.53
C CYS A 493 -4.84 31.62 35.64
N SER A 494 -4.46 30.49 36.24
CA SER A 494 -3.38 30.43 37.23
C SER A 494 -2.00 30.46 36.53
N LYS A 495 -1.86 29.73 35.42
CA LYS A 495 -0.60 29.58 34.67
C LYS A 495 -0.78 29.74 33.16
N VAL A 496 0.28 30.21 32.52
CA VAL A 496 0.46 30.12 31.06
C VAL A 496 1.61 29.16 30.75
N PHE A 497 1.35 28.19 29.88
CA PHE A 497 2.29 27.20 29.38
C PHE A 497 2.74 27.62 27.97
N HIS A 498 3.94 28.15 27.84
CA HIS A 498 4.49 28.65 26.57
C HIS A 498 5.28 27.55 25.87
N VAL A 499 4.94 27.24 24.62
CA VAL A 499 5.55 26.14 23.86
C VAL A 499 6.04 26.58 22.49
N VAL A 500 7.21 26.07 22.08
CA VAL A 500 7.84 26.37 20.78
C VAL A 500 7.51 25.27 19.77
N CYS A 501 6.58 25.54 18.86
CA CYS A 501 6.14 24.59 17.84
C CYS A 501 6.92 24.79 16.51
N PRO A 502 7.36 23.72 15.81
CA PRO A 502 8.10 23.82 14.56
C PRO A 502 7.25 24.28 13.37
N PHE A 503 7.91 24.60 12.25
CA PHE A 503 7.25 24.83 10.97
C PHE A 503 6.92 23.52 10.25
N TRP A 504 5.80 23.49 9.53
CA TRP A 504 5.38 22.36 8.72
C TRP A 504 6.05 22.37 7.34
N HIS A 505 7.06 21.52 7.17
CA HIS A 505 7.73 21.29 5.88
C HIS A 505 7.28 19.96 5.24
N GLY A 506 5.96 19.76 5.13
CA GLY A 506 5.38 18.57 4.48
C GLY A 506 5.67 17.24 5.19
N GLY A 507 5.95 17.26 6.50
CA GLY A 507 6.30 16.08 7.29
C GLY A 507 7.79 15.72 7.34
N GLN A 508 8.67 16.43 6.60
CA GLN A 508 10.12 16.25 6.75
C GLN A 508 10.56 16.54 8.19
N ASN A 509 11.43 15.69 8.74
CA ASN A 509 11.91 15.72 10.13
C ASN A 509 10.82 15.52 11.22
N SER A 510 9.65 15.00 10.85
CA SER A 510 8.54 14.64 11.77
C SER A 510 8.07 15.76 12.74
N PRO A 511 7.73 16.97 12.28
CA PRO A 511 7.20 18.05 13.12
C PRO A 511 5.86 17.69 13.79
N ASP A 512 5.11 16.75 13.21
CA ASP A 512 3.95 16.08 13.80
C ASP A 512 4.25 15.40 15.15
N LYS A 513 5.42 14.75 15.29
CA LYS A 513 5.83 14.13 16.57
C LYS A 513 6.17 15.18 17.62
N VAL A 514 6.73 16.32 17.21
CA VAL A 514 6.99 17.44 18.14
C VAL A 514 5.68 18.08 18.60
N LEU A 515 4.67 18.18 17.72
CA LEU A 515 3.33 18.62 18.10
C LEU A 515 2.65 17.63 19.08
N VAL A 516 2.78 16.32 18.84
CA VAL A 516 2.34 15.27 19.79
C VAL A 516 3.02 15.42 21.15
N GLN A 517 4.34 15.64 21.16
CA GLN A 517 5.14 15.81 22.37
C GLN A 517 4.68 17.04 23.17
N ILE A 518 4.56 18.19 22.51
CA ILE A 518 4.06 19.45 23.10
C ILE A 518 2.71 19.27 23.81
N ILE A 519 1.78 18.53 23.20
CA ILE A 519 0.46 18.28 23.79
C ILE A 519 0.57 17.36 25.01
N LYS A 520 1.39 16.31 24.93
CA LYS A 520 1.64 15.38 26.06
C LYS A 520 2.29 16.07 27.25
N ASP A 521 3.29 16.91 27.01
CA ASP A 521 3.97 17.64 28.08
C ASP A 521 3.05 18.68 28.74
N CYS A 522 2.23 19.39 27.96
CA CYS A 522 1.22 20.30 28.52
C CYS A 522 0.18 19.59 29.39
N LEU A 523 -0.26 18.38 29.00
CA LEU A 523 -1.23 17.59 29.78
C LEU A 523 -0.57 16.97 31.03
N GLY A 524 0.62 16.39 30.87
CA GLY A 524 1.39 15.79 31.95
C GLY A 524 1.78 16.80 33.03
N GLU A 525 2.26 17.97 32.64
CA GLU A 525 2.64 19.04 33.58
C GLU A 525 1.44 19.67 34.29
N ALA A 526 0.28 19.74 33.62
CA ALA A 526 -0.97 20.16 34.25
C ALA A 526 -1.44 19.14 35.31
N GLU A 527 -1.42 17.85 34.98
CA GLU A 527 -1.77 16.74 35.88
C GLU A 527 -0.80 16.66 37.09
N THR A 528 0.52 16.78 36.85
CA THR A 528 1.55 16.82 37.90
C THR A 528 1.37 18.00 38.85
N ARG A 529 0.76 19.10 38.39
CA ARG A 529 0.44 20.28 39.22
C ARG A 529 -0.97 20.25 39.82
N GLY A 530 -1.72 19.16 39.66
CA GLY A 530 -3.08 19.01 40.19
C GLY A 530 -4.13 19.93 39.52
N MET A 531 -3.86 20.40 38.30
CA MET A 531 -4.73 21.34 37.58
C MET A 531 -5.98 20.61 37.06
N THR A 532 -7.14 21.24 37.21
CA THR A 532 -8.43 20.63 36.80
C THR A 532 -8.82 20.95 35.36
N SER A 533 -8.26 22.02 34.80
CA SER A 533 -8.62 22.51 33.47
C SER A 533 -7.47 23.13 32.66
N VAL A 534 -7.40 22.80 31.37
CA VAL A 534 -6.40 23.28 30.41
C VAL A 534 -7.09 23.81 29.14
N VAL A 535 -6.63 24.94 28.61
CA VAL A 535 -7.06 25.52 27.33
C VAL A 535 -5.91 25.48 26.32
N PHE A 536 -6.15 24.91 25.14
CA PHE A 536 -5.23 24.90 23.99
C PHE A 536 -5.75 25.81 22.86
N PRO A 537 -4.87 26.55 22.16
CA PRO A 537 -5.17 27.08 20.83
C PRO A 537 -5.08 25.96 19.77
N ALA A 538 -5.46 26.24 18.54
CA ALA A 538 -5.13 25.38 17.39
C ALA A 538 -3.63 25.47 17.03
N ILE A 539 -2.75 24.90 17.86
CA ILE A 539 -1.28 24.96 17.74
C ILE A 539 -0.84 24.57 16.32
N GLY A 540 0.04 25.39 15.70
CA GLY A 540 0.64 25.08 14.40
C GLY A 540 -0.19 25.50 13.16
N THR A 541 -1.51 25.70 13.28
CA THR A 541 -2.41 25.94 12.13
C THR A 541 -2.28 27.32 11.45
N GLY A 542 -1.60 28.26 12.11
CA GLY A 542 -1.38 29.62 11.61
C GLY A 542 -0.11 29.75 10.77
N ASN A 543 0.77 30.69 11.16
CA ASN A 543 2.04 31.00 10.48
C ASN A 543 3.05 29.83 10.44
N LEU A 544 2.84 28.77 11.21
CA LEU A 544 3.64 27.55 11.19
C LEU A 544 3.19 26.53 10.12
N GLY A 545 2.01 26.71 9.52
CA GLY A 545 1.58 26.04 8.29
C GLY A 545 1.13 24.57 8.41
N PHE A 546 0.85 24.05 9.62
CA PHE A 546 0.36 22.68 9.75
C PHE A 546 -1.01 22.47 9.07
N PRO A 547 -1.27 21.29 8.47
CA PRO A 547 -2.59 20.92 7.98
C PRO A 547 -3.60 20.93 9.12
N LYS A 548 -4.70 21.67 8.93
CA LYS A 548 -5.71 21.94 9.98
C LYS A 548 -6.40 20.66 10.47
N ASP A 549 -6.51 19.65 9.60
CA ASP A 549 -7.03 18.33 9.93
C ASP A 549 -6.03 17.51 10.75
N LEU A 550 -4.76 17.55 10.40
CA LEU A 550 -3.68 16.85 11.13
C LEU A 550 -3.58 17.36 12.57
N VAL A 551 -3.60 18.68 12.79
CA VAL A 551 -3.61 19.24 14.16
C VAL A 551 -4.87 18.82 14.92
N ALA A 552 -6.06 18.92 14.29
CA ALA A 552 -7.31 18.54 14.93
C ALA A 552 -7.33 17.05 15.35
N LYS A 553 -6.78 16.16 14.51
CA LYS A 553 -6.63 14.73 14.78
C LYS A 553 -5.68 14.46 15.92
N ILE A 554 -4.49 15.07 15.89
CA ILE A 554 -3.49 14.92 16.94
C ILE A 554 -4.06 15.42 18.27
N MET A 555 -4.64 16.62 18.32
CA MET A 555 -5.23 17.16 19.55
C MET A 555 -6.37 16.30 20.09
N LEU A 556 -7.28 15.82 19.24
CA LEU A 556 -8.36 14.96 19.70
C LEU A 556 -7.82 13.60 20.18
N THR A 557 -6.90 12.98 19.43
CA THR A 557 -6.34 11.66 19.75
C THR A 557 -5.54 11.68 21.05
N GLU A 558 -4.60 12.60 21.20
CA GLU A 558 -3.70 12.63 22.35
C GLU A 558 -4.42 13.03 23.64
N VAL A 559 -5.42 13.91 23.57
CA VAL A 559 -6.28 14.21 24.73
C VAL A 559 -7.24 13.06 25.05
N GLN A 560 -7.72 12.31 24.04
CA GLN A 560 -8.54 11.10 24.29
C GLN A 560 -7.74 9.93 24.88
N GLN A 561 -6.44 9.86 24.63
CA GLN A 561 -5.54 8.83 25.15
C GLN A 561 -4.83 9.23 26.46
N PHE A 562 -5.08 10.44 26.98
CA PHE A 562 -4.44 10.93 28.20
C PHE A 562 -5.20 10.49 29.45
N ASN A 563 -4.68 9.47 30.14
CA ASN A 563 -5.18 9.02 31.43
C ASN A 563 -4.89 10.08 32.51
N THR A 564 -5.89 10.43 33.32
CA THR A 564 -5.84 11.55 34.27
C THR A 564 -6.42 11.15 35.64
N THR A 565 -5.90 11.76 36.72
CA THR A 565 -6.52 11.70 38.05
C THR A 565 -7.01 13.06 38.54
N ASN A 566 -6.45 14.19 38.08
CA ASN A 566 -6.82 15.55 38.53
C ASN A 566 -7.51 16.37 37.44
N LEU A 567 -7.06 16.27 36.18
CA LEU A 567 -7.66 16.96 35.05
C LEU A 567 -9.12 16.51 34.81
N ARG A 568 -10.03 17.47 34.60
CA ARG A 568 -11.48 17.26 34.37
C ARG A 568 -11.98 17.91 33.08
N LYS A 569 -11.32 18.94 32.58
CA LYS A 569 -11.72 19.68 31.38
C LYS A 569 -10.51 20.06 30.51
N VAL A 570 -10.48 19.61 29.27
CA VAL A 570 -9.60 20.19 28.23
C VAL A 570 -10.45 20.94 27.23
N THR A 571 -10.06 22.16 26.86
CA THR A 571 -10.79 22.98 25.88
C THR A 571 -9.86 23.41 24.75
N VAL A 572 -10.22 23.11 23.50
CA VAL A 572 -9.54 23.63 22.31
C VAL A 572 -10.31 24.87 21.84
N VAL A 573 -9.64 26.00 21.74
CA VAL A 573 -10.20 27.28 21.30
C VAL A 573 -9.69 27.60 19.88
N VAL A 574 -10.63 27.82 18.97
CA VAL A 574 -10.35 28.19 17.57
C VAL A 574 -10.90 29.58 17.28
N HIS A 575 -10.05 30.45 16.71
CA HIS A 575 -10.36 31.86 16.51
C HIS A 575 -11.51 32.07 15.49
N PRO A 576 -12.51 32.96 15.73
CA PRO A 576 -13.69 33.10 14.89
C PRO A 576 -13.43 33.42 13.40
N SER A 577 -12.30 34.07 13.10
CA SER A 577 -11.94 34.43 11.72
C SER A 577 -11.40 33.26 10.89
N ASP A 578 -10.79 32.25 11.51
CA ASP A 578 -10.26 31.08 10.81
C ASP A 578 -11.38 30.05 10.60
N LYS A 579 -12.26 30.36 9.65
CA LYS A 579 -13.42 29.53 9.29
C LYS A 579 -13.02 28.11 8.90
N GLU A 580 -11.86 27.94 8.28
CA GLU A 580 -11.33 26.63 7.88
C GLU A 580 -10.93 25.81 9.12
N SER A 581 -10.18 26.39 10.07
CA SER A 581 -9.84 25.68 11.31
C SER A 581 -11.09 25.38 12.14
N VAL A 582 -12.05 26.31 12.21
CA VAL A 582 -13.35 26.08 12.87
C VAL A 582 -14.06 24.89 12.24
N GLN A 583 -14.24 24.87 10.91
CA GLN A 583 -14.88 23.75 10.20
C GLN A 583 -14.11 22.42 10.38
N CYS A 584 -12.78 22.47 10.31
CA CYS A 584 -11.95 21.28 10.35
C CYS A 584 -11.93 20.63 11.74
N PHE A 585 -11.71 21.42 12.80
CA PHE A 585 -11.79 20.94 14.17
C PHE A 585 -13.20 20.47 14.51
N THR A 586 -14.27 21.17 14.09
CA THR A 586 -15.65 20.69 14.30
C THR A 586 -15.89 19.35 13.61
N SER A 587 -15.40 19.15 12.38
CA SER A 587 -15.55 17.87 11.67
C SER A 587 -14.82 16.73 12.38
N VAL A 588 -13.57 16.94 12.82
CA VAL A 588 -12.81 15.91 13.55
C VAL A 588 -13.42 15.64 14.94
N PHE A 589 -13.88 16.67 15.66
CA PHE A 589 -14.57 16.51 16.94
C PHE A 589 -15.93 15.81 16.81
N ARG A 590 -16.62 15.90 15.67
CA ARG A 590 -17.79 15.06 15.38
C ARG A 590 -17.36 13.63 15.02
N HIS A 591 -16.67 13.47 13.90
CA HIS A 591 -16.52 12.21 13.16
C HIS A 591 -15.25 11.39 13.54
N GLY A 592 -14.34 11.94 14.34
CA GLY A 592 -13.10 11.27 14.74
C GLY A 592 -12.01 11.29 13.67
N ASN A 593 -11.14 10.26 13.67
CA ASN A 593 -9.89 10.29 12.91
C ASN A 593 -9.98 10.09 11.38
N GLN A 594 -11.17 10.08 10.78
CA GLN A 594 -11.35 10.06 9.32
C GLN A 594 -10.89 11.39 8.68
N SER A 595 -10.10 11.36 7.61
CA SER A 595 -9.39 12.55 7.07
C SER A 595 -10.09 13.21 5.88
N PRO A 596 -10.20 14.56 5.83
CA PRO A 596 -10.74 15.27 4.67
C PRO A 596 -9.68 15.45 3.57
N ILE A 597 -10.11 15.39 2.31
CA ILE A 597 -9.23 15.60 1.15
C ILE A 597 -9.39 17.05 0.65
N THR A 598 -8.43 17.92 0.95
CA THR A 598 -8.35 19.24 0.34
C THR A 598 -7.78 19.16 -1.08
N LYS A 599 -8.56 19.59 -2.08
CA LYS A 599 -8.12 19.83 -3.45
C LYS A 599 -8.59 21.21 -3.92
N GLY A 600 -7.70 21.95 -4.58
CA GLY A 600 -8.10 22.93 -5.59
C GLY A 600 -7.33 24.24 -5.59
N ALA A 601 -6.55 24.47 -6.65
CA ALA A 601 -6.22 25.80 -7.14
C ALA A 601 -5.73 25.81 -8.61
N HIS A 602 -6.55 25.32 -9.56
CA HIS A 602 -6.46 25.79 -10.95
C HIS A 602 -7.87 25.89 -11.55
N ARG A 603 -8.15 27.03 -12.20
CA ARG A 603 -9.42 27.33 -12.86
C ARG A 603 -9.11 27.91 -14.25
N HIS A 604 -10.00 27.62 -15.19
CA HIS A 604 -10.06 28.06 -16.60
C HIS A 604 -9.72 29.57 -16.83
N VAL A 605 -9.46 30.08 -18.05
CA VAL A 605 -10.06 29.76 -19.37
C VAL A 605 -9.16 30.23 -20.56
N ILE A 606 -9.52 29.81 -21.79
CA ILE A 606 -9.22 30.39 -23.14
C ILE A 606 -7.93 29.92 -23.85
N MET A 607 -8.11 29.59 -25.15
CA MET A 607 -7.09 29.49 -26.21
C MET A 607 -7.31 30.62 -27.23
N PRO A 608 -6.24 31.31 -27.69
CA PRO A 608 -6.15 31.70 -29.10
C PRO A 608 -4.74 31.43 -29.69
N LYS A 609 -4.53 31.80 -30.97
CA LYS A 609 -3.39 31.38 -31.80
C LYS A 609 -2.22 32.38 -31.86
N THR A 610 -1.02 31.84 -32.12
CA THR A 610 0.11 32.40 -32.91
C THR A 610 0.86 33.68 -32.48
N ASN A 611 2.13 33.46 -32.11
CA ASN A 611 3.36 34.20 -32.50
C ASN A 611 3.77 35.57 -31.88
N ILE A 612 5.11 35.75 -31.94
CA ILE A 612 5.95 36.96 -31.77
C ILE A 612 6.52 37.23 -30.35
N PHE A 613 7.78 37.67 -30.35
CA PHE A 613 8.73 37.80 -29.23
C PHE A 613 8.38 38.86 -28.17
N SER A 614 8.73 38.57 -26.92
CA SER A 614 9.34 39.55 -26.00
C SER A 614 10.24 38.83 -24.96
N LYS A 615 11.14 39.57 -24.30
CA LYS A 615 12.22 39.07 -23.43
C LYS A 615 12.13 39.74 -22.02
N PRO A 616 12.94 39.36 -21.01
CA PRO A 616 12.46 38.56 -19.89
C PRO A 616 12.34 39.32 -18.55
N ALA A 617 11.73 38.69 -17.55
CA ALA A 617 11.79 39.09 -16.14
C ALA A 617 12.40 37.96 -15.28
N GLN A 618 13.29 38.32 -14.35
CA GLN A 618 14.03 37.35 -13.51
C GLN A 618 13.44 37.24 -12.10
N ALA A 619 13.13 36.01 -11.66
CA ALA A 619 13.38 35.51 -10.29
C ALA A 619 12.87 34.07 -10.16
N SER A 620 13.75 33.06 -10.27
CA SER A 620 13.44 31.67 -9.90
C SER A 620 14.71 30.92 -9.50
N GLY A 621 14.55 29.78 -8.82
CA GLY A 621 15.66 28.94 -8.36
C GLY A 621 16.39 28.24 -9.51
N ILE A 622 17.61 27.75 -9.23
CA ILE A 622 18.44 27.04 -10.23
C ILE A 622 17.81 25.69 -10.62
N VAL A 623 17.02 25.07 -9.73
CA VAL A 623 16.30 23.81 -9.99
C VAL A 623 14.79 24.10 -10.11
N GLY A 624 14.22 23.75 -11.26
CA GLY A 624 12.79 23.77 -11.51
C GLY A 624 12.06 22.50 -11.02
N THR A 625 10.73 22.55 -11.03
CA THR A 625 9.88 21.40 -10.67
C THR A 625 10.01 20.25 -11.67
N VAL A 626 10.02 19.01 -11.17
CA VAL A 626 9.92 17.82 -12.04
C VAL A 626 8.55 17.77 -12.72
N SER A 627 8.53 17.38 -13.99
CA SER A 627 7.33 17.19 -14.81
C SER A 627 7.34 15.82 -15.47
N SER A 628 6.16 15.27 -15.76
CA SER A 628 6.00 13.94 -16.37
C SER A 628 5.12 14.07 -17.62
N PRO A 629 5.66 14.51 -18.77
CA PRO A 629 4.86 14.84 -19.96
C PRO A 629 4.24 13.61 -20.64
N SER A 630 4.79 12.42 -20.41
CA SER A 630 4.24 11.14 -20.88
C SER A 630 4.60 10.01 -19.90
N LEU A 631 3.90 8.88 -19.99
CA LEU A 631 4.11 7.74 -19.10
C LEU A 631 5.51 7.15 -19.30
N GLY A 632 6.33 7.14 -18.25
CA GLY A 632 7.72 6.65 -18.32
C GLY A 632 8.72 7.68 -18.86
N VAL A 633 8.36 8.96 -18.95
CA VAL A 633 9.28 10.07 -19.22
C VAL A 633 9.13 11.11 -18.11
N HIS A 634 10.25 11.49 -17.50
CA HIS A 634 10.32 12.46 -16.42
C HIS A 634 11.37 13.52 -16.75
N ILE A 635 11.02 14.80 -16.62
CA ILE A 635 11.86 15.93 -17.03
C ILE A 635 12.00 16.93 -15.88
N MET A 636 13.25 17.29 -15.55
CA MET A 636 13.60 18.32 -14.57
C MET A 636 14.46 19.40 -15.23
N GLN A 637 14.07 20.67 -15.06
CA GLN A 637 14.84 21.80 -15.58
C GLN A 637 15.90 22.24 -14.55
N LEU A 638 17.15 22.36 -14.99
CA LEU A 638 18.32 22.76 -14.20
C LEU A 638 18.97 23.97 -14.87
N GLY A 639 18.46 25.17 -14.56
CA GLY A 639 18.84 26.40 -15.25
C GLY A 639 18.59 26.30 -16.77
N GLN A 640 19.66 26.32 -17.56
CA GLN A 640 19.59 26.13 -19.03
C GLN A 640 19.85 24.68 -19.50
N VAL A 641 19.95 23.73 -18.57
CA VAL A 641 20.07 22.30 -18.87
C VAL A 641 18.74 21.60 -18.56
N THR A 642 18.26 20.77 -19.46
CA THR A 642 17.12 19.88 -19.25
C THR A 642 17.64 18.47 -18.95
N LEU A 643 17.26 17.91 -17.80
CA LEU A 643 17.50 16.52 -17.46
C LEU A 643 16.24 15.70 -17.79
N GLU A 644 16.38 14.72 -18.67
CA GLU A 644 15.35 13.75 -19.03
C GLU A 644 15.73 12.38 -18.46
N VAL A 645 14.78 11.70 -17.81
CA VAL A 645 14.85 10.29 -17.45
C VAL A 645 13.75 9.57 -18.21
N SER A 646 14.11 8.57 -19.02
CA SER A 646 13.17 7.86 -19.88
C SER A 646 13.57 6.39 -20.07
N SER A 647 12.60 5.54 -20.40
CA SER A 647 12.86 4.13 -20.77
C SER A 647 13.27 4.06 -22.24
N GLY A 648 14.43 3.49 -22.56
CA GLY A 648 14.90 3.42 -23.95
C GLY A 648 16.14 2.54 -24.17
N ASP A 649 16.42 2.27 -25.44
CA ASP A 649 17.63 1.60 -25.94
C ASP A 649 18.64 2.66 -26.41
N ILE A 650 19.77 2.75 -25.70
CA ILE A 650 20.82 3.75 -25.97
C ILE A 650 21.42 3.62 -27.38
N THR A 651 21.32 2.46 -28.03
CA THR A 651 21.79 2.27 -29.41
C THR A 651 20.89 2.93 -30.47
N LYS A 652 19.80 3.59 -30.06
CA LYS A 652 18.84 4.29 -30.94
C LYS A 652 18.84 5.81 -30.76
N GLU A 653 19.68 6.35 -29.88
CA GLU A 653 19.67 7.77 -29.54
C GLU A 653 20.39 8.66 -30.55
N ASN A 654 19.67 9.68 -31.03
CA ASN A 654 20.25 10.78 -31.79
C ASN A 654 20.62 11.93 -30.84
N THR A 655 21.77 11.80 -30.18
CA THR A 655 22.38 12.82 -29.31
C THR A 655 23.81 13.12 -29.75
N ALA A 656 24.35 14.29 -29.39
CA ALA A 656 25.69 14.70 -29.84
C ALA A 656 26.80 13.74 -29.35
N ALA A 657 26.61 13.11 -28.19
CA ALA A 657 27.31 11.88 -27.82
C ALA A 657 26.46 10.95 -26.94
N ILE A 658 26.82 9.66 -26.90
CA ILE A 658 26.33 8.69 -25.91
C ILE A 658 27.48 8.20 -25.01
N VAL A 659 27.16 7.56 -23.88
CA VAL A 659 28.15 7.01 -22.94
C VAL A 659 28.19 5.49 -22.96
N ASN A 660 29.38 4.91 -23.09
CA ASN A 660 29.61 3.48 -22.98
C ASN A 660 30.39 3.12 -21.69
N SER A 661 29.87 2.20 -20.88
CA SER A 661 30.54 1.70 -19.67
C SER A 661 31.32 0.41 -19.96
N SER A 662 32.64 0.53 -20.12
CA SER A 662 33.55 -0.55 -20.53
C SER A 662 34.56 -0.96 -19.44
N ASP A 663 35.50 -1.83 -19.81
CA ASP A 663 36.65 -2.25 -19.01
C ASP A 663 37.85 -1.31 -19.18
N LYS A 664 38.98 -1.60 -18.53
CA LYS A 664 40.23 -0.81 -18.60
C LYS A 664 40.91 -0.80 -19.98
N THR A 665 40.46 -1.65 -20.89
CA THR A 665 40.98 -1.81 -22.25
C THR A 665 39.97 -1.34 -23.31
N PHE A 666 38.84 -0.78 -22.87
CA PHE A 666 37.71 -0.31 -23.68
C PHE A 666 37.17 -1.37 -24.67
N SER A 667 37.32 -2.64 -24.29
CA SER A 667 37.08 -3.85 -25.09
C SER A 667 35.87 -4.68 -24.64
N LEU A 668 35.14 -4.21 -23.62
CA LEU A 668 34.17 -5.03 -22.90
C LEU A 668 32.97 -5.45 -23.76
N LYS A 669 32.95 -6.71 -24.21
CA LYS A 669 31.82 -7.30 -24.95
C LYS A 669 30.75 -7.88 -24.03
N ALA A 670 30.40 -7.15 -22.97
CA ALA A 670 29.36 -7.52 -22.01
C ALA A 670 28.39 -6.36 -21.72
N GLY A 671 27.14 -6.69 -21.40
CA GLY A 671 26.10 -5.72 -21.03
C GLY A 671 25.89 -4.61 -22.07
N VAL A 672 25.75 -3.37 -21.59
CA VAL A 672 25.55 -2.19 -22.44
C VAL A 672 26.72 -1.97 -23.41
N SER A 673 27.96 -2.24 -22.99
CA SER A 673 29.13 -2.11 -23.88
C SER A 673 29.10 -3.11 -25.03
N LYS A 674 28.55 -4.32 -24.83
CA LYS A 674 28.29 -5.21 -25.97
C LYS A 674 27.28 -4.60 -26.94
N ALA A 675 26.14 -4.12 -26.44
CA ALA A 675 25.09 -3.56 -27.29
C ALA A 675 25.57 -2.34 -28.09
N ILE A 676 26.35 -1.46 -27.48
CA ILE A 676 26.94 -0.28 -28.15
C ILE A 676 27.97 -0.70 -29.20
N LEU A 677 28.91 -1.61 -28.89
CA LEU A 677 29.94 -2.03 -29.84
C LEU A 677 29.36 -2.87 -31.00
N ASP A 678 28.44 -3.80 -30.71
CA ASP A 678 27.73 -4.60 -31.73
C ASP A 678 26.95 -3.70 -32.71
N ALA A 679 26.39 -2.57 -32.23
CA ALA A 679 25.59 -1.64 -33.04
C ALA A 679 26.38 -0.48 -33.67
N ALA A 680 27.55 -0.12 -33.14
CA ALA A 680 28.47 0.83 -33.75
C ALA A 680 29.35 0.18 -34.84
N GLY A 681 29.63 -1.12 -34.69
CA GLY A 681 30.45 -1.90 -35.61
C GLY A 681 31.95 -1.81 -35.33
N VAL A 682 32.71 -2.71 -35.97
CA VAL A 682 34.13 -2.99 -35.68
C VAL A 682 35.09 -1.79 -35.83
N GLN A 683 34.67 -0.72 -36.50
CA GLN A 683 35.46 0.52 -36.65
C GLN A 683 35.70 1.19 -35.29
N VAL A 684 34.70 1.23 -34.41
CA VAL A 684 34.84 1.81 -33.07
C VAL A 684 35.75 0.97 -32.17
N GLU A 685 35.72 -0.36 -32.31
CA GLU A 685 36.66 -1.23 -31.59
C GLU A 685 38.12 -0.99 -32.02
N GLN A 686 38.34 -0.72 -33.32
CA GLN A 686 39.66 -0.36 -33.85
C GLN A 686 40.10 1.02 -33.36
N GLU A 687 39.19 2.00 -33.31
CA GLU A 687 39.44 3.35 -32.79
C GLU A 687 39.82 3.32 -31.30
N CYS A 688 39.04 2.61 -30.46
CA CYS A 688 39.39 2.34 -29.06
C CYS A 688 40.80 1.73 -28.93
N SER A 689 41.10 0.71 -29.74
CA SER A 689 42.38 0.00 -29.70
C SER A 689 43.55 0.92 -30.09
N GLN A 690 43.37 1.83 -31.05
CA GLN A 690 44.38 2.79 -31.48
C GLN A 690 44.62 3.89 -30.43
N ILE A 691 43.57 4.39 -29.77
CA ILE A 691 43.69 5.38 -28.68
C ILE A 691 44.41 4.76 -27.48
N VAL A 692 44.08 3.53 -27.11
CA VAL A 692 44.78 2.79 -26.03
C VAL A 692 46.24 2.53 -26.39
N ALA A 693 46.54 2.12 -27.63
CA ALA A 693 47.90 1.81 -28.07
C ALA A 693 48.81 3.05 -28.22
N SER A 694 48.25 4.23 -28.46
CA SER A 694 48.99 5.50 -28.60
C SER A 694 49.17 6.28 -27.28
N SER A 695 48.50 5.86 -26.20
CA SER A 695 48.46 6.60 -24.93
C SER A 695 49.46 6.06 -23.90
N TYR A 696 50.57 6.79 -23.69
CA TYR A 696 51.56 6.51 -22.64
C TYR A 696 51.06 6.69 -21.18
N SER A 697 49.77 6.94 -20.97
CA SER A 697 49.16 7.09 -19.65
C SER A 697 47.77 6.45 -19.61
N GLN A 698 47.35 5.97 -18.44
CA GLN A 698 46.05 5.30 -18.25
C GLN A 698 44.91 6.32 -18.31
N GLN A 699 44.38 6.56 -19.51
CA GLN A 699 43.18 7.38 -19.71
C GLN A 699 41.96 6.69 -19.07
N THR A 700 41.21 7.42 -18.25
CA THR A 700 40.01 6.92 -17.55
C THR A 700 38.74 6.97 -18.38
N GLU A 701 38.74 7.79 -19.42
CA GLU A 701 37.70 7.97 -20.42
C GLU A 701 38.36 8.20 -21.79
N ILE A 702 37.74 7.69 -22.87
CA ILE A 702 38.15 7.97 -24.27
C ILE A 702 36.94 8.40 -25.11
N LEU A 703 37.19 9.15 -26.18
CA LEU A 703 36.19 9.64 -27.13
C LEU A 703 36.44 9.00 -28.49
N THR A 704 35.41 8.44 -29.12
CA THR A 704 35.46 7.87 -30.47
C THR A 704 34.34 8.41 -31.36
N SER A 705 34.47 8.18 -32.66
CA SER A 705 33.34 8.25 -33.59
C SER A 705 32.19 7.33 -33.20
N ALA A 706 31.00 7.58 -33.76
CA ALA A 706 29.80 6.76 -33.54
C ALA A 706 29.73 5.47 -34.37
N GLY A 707 30.62 5.29 -35.36
CA GLY A 707 30.52 4.20 -36.34
C GLY A 707 29.16 4.21 -37.05
N GLN A 708 28.35 3.18 -36.83
CA GLN A 708 27.01 3.01 -37.41
C GLN A 708 25.86 3.51 -36.51
N LEU A 709 26.14 4.05 -35.32
CA LEU A 709 25.11 4.55 -34.41
C LEU A 709 24.53 5.92 -34.85
N PRO A 710 23.27 6.23 -34.50
CA PRO A 710 22.62 7.50 -34.87
C PRO A 710 23.06 8.72 -34.04
N CYS A 711 23.99 8.55 -33.10
CA CYS A 711 24.58 9.63 -32.30
C CYS A 711 25.80 10.26 -33.00
N GLY A 712 26.28 11.40 -32.50
CA GLY A 712 27.49 12.05 -33.04
C GLY A 712 28.79 11.31 -32.69
N ASN A 713 28.97 10.96 -31.41
CA ASN A 713 30.21 10.37 -30.86
C ASN A 713 29.89 9.40 -29.70
N ILE A 714 30.87 8.60 -29.28
CA ILE A 714 30.77 7.73 -28.10
C ILE A 714 31.85 8.12 -27.10
N ILE A 715 31.46 8.37 -25.84
CA ILE A 715 32.38 8.55 -24.71
C ILE A 715 32.44 7.24 -23.95
N HIS A 716 33.54 6.51 -24.08
CA HIS A 716 33.77 5.27 -23.35
C HIS A 716 34.40 5.57 -21.99
N ILE A 717 33.85 5.01 -20.92
CA ILE A 717 34.28 5.20 -19.53
C ILE A 717 34.60 3.86 -18.88
N ILE A 718 35.58 3.83 -17.98
CA ILE A 718 35.85 2.63 -17.17
C ILE A 718 34.73 2.47 -16.12
N GLY A 719 34.00 1.37 -16.19
CA GLY A 719 32.85 1.09 -15.34
C GLY A 719 33.16 1.09 -13.83
N ARG A 720 32.21 1.59 -13.03
CA ARG A 720 32.29 1.71 -11.56
C ARG A 720 31.02 1.18 -10.90
N ASN A 721 31.13 0.73 -9.65
CA ASN A 721 30.00 0.23 -8.85
C ASN A 721 29.81 0.95 -7.50
N ASN A 722 30.77 1.78 -7.07
CA ASN A 722 30.59 2.69 -5.94
C ASN A 722 29.81 3.96 -6.41
N PRO A 723 28.69 4.33 -5.78
CA PRO A 723 27.94 5.55 -6.10
C PRO A 723 28.82 6.82 -6.13
N SER A 724 29.79 6.95 -5.22
CA SER A 724 30.71 8.10 -5.19
C SER A 724 31.58 8.19 -6.46
N ASP A 725 32.10 7.06 -6.92
CA ASP A 725 32.86 6.97 -8.16
C ASP A 725 31.98 7.26 -9.38
N ILE A 726 30.75 6.74 -9.39
CA ILE A 726 29.77 6.96 -10.47
C ILE A 726 29.43 8.45 -10.59
N LYS A 727 29.19 9.15 -9.46
CA LYS A 727 29.00 10.61 -9.45
C LYS A 727 30.21 11.34 -10.04
N GLY A 728 31.42 10.91 -9.68
CA GLY A 728 32.68 11.44 -10.21
C GLY A 728 32.80 11.28 -11.73
N VAL A 729 32.50 10.09 -12.26
CA VAL A 729 32.59 9.79 -13.71
C VAL A 729 31.52 10.52 -14.52
N VAL A 730 30.27 10.58 -14.07
CA VAL A 730 29.22 11.38 -14.76
C VAL A 730 29.62 12.86 -14.80
N LEU A 731 30.15 13.40 -13.70
CA LEU A 731 30.67 14.77 -13.64
C LEU A 731 31.95 14.96 -14.49
N SER A 732 32.67 13.90 -14.84
CA SER A 732 33.79 13.92 -15.77
C SER A 732 33.31 14.01 -17.21
N VAL A 733 32.44 13.09 -17.63
CA VAL A 733 31.81 13.07 -18.97
C VAL A 733 31.13 14.40 -19.30
N LEU A 734 30.39 14.99 -18.35
CA LEU A 734 29.73 16.28 -18.58
C LEU A 734 30.71 17.43 -18.87
N LYS A 735 31.94 17.39 -18.33
CA LYS A 735 33.00 18.36 -18.67
C LYS A 735 33.57 18.11 -20.07
N ILE A 736 33.69 16.84 -20.48
CA ILE A 736 34.12 16.46 -21.84
C ILE A 736 33.09 16.95 -22.86
N CYS A 737 31.80 16.73 -22.61
CA CYS A 737 30.74 17.27 -23.47
C CYS A 737 30.80 18.81 -23.57
N GLU A 738 31.04 19.51 -22.46
CA GLU A 738 31.15 20.97 -22.46
C GLU A 738 32.40 21.50 -23.17
N SER A 739 33.56 20.82 -23.08
CA SER A 739 34.77 21.22 -23.80
C SER A 739 34.73 20.90 -25.29
N GLN A 740 34.04 19.81 -25.67
CA GLN A 740 33.75 19.45 -27.07
C GLN A 740 32.49 20.15 -27.63
N GLN A 741 31.90 21.08 -26.87
CA GLN A 741 30.71 21.88 -27.25
C GLN A 741 29.45 21.04 -27.59
N PHE A 742 29.36 19.80 -27.10
CA PHE A 742 28.23 18.91 -27.33
C PHE A 742 26.96 19.41 -26.63
N THR A 743 25.89 19.59 -27.40
CA THR A 743 24.62 20.13 -26.89
C THR A 743 23.75 19.10 -26.17
N SER A 744 23.91 17.80 -26.46
CA SER A 744 23.13 16.72 -25.86
C SER A 744 23.96 15.47 -25.59
N ILE A 745 23.70 14.80 -24.46
CA ILE A 745 24.41 13.60 -24.01
C ILE A 745 23.43 12.58 -23.41
N ALA A 746 23.57 11.30 -23.79
CA ALA A 746 22.78 10.19 -23.24
C ALA A 746 23.66 9.20 -22.44
N PHE A 747 23.26 8.93 -21.20
CA PHE A 747 23.88 7.92 -20.32
C PHE A 747 22.96 6.69 -20.16
N PRO A 748 23.51 5.47 -20.10
CA PRO A 748 22.82 4.32 -19.57
C PRO A 748 22.87 4.35 -18.03
N ALA A 749 22.05 3.55 -17.35
CA ALA A 749 22.20 3.33 -15.91
C ALA A 749 23.56 2.68 -15.59
N LEU A 750 24.44 3.41 -14.89
CA LEU A 750 25.81 2.99 -14.62
C LEU A 750 25.91 2.05 -13.40
N GLY A 751 26.71 0.99 -13.50
CA GLY A 751 27.04 0.10 -12.37
C GLY A 751 25.96 -0.90 -11.92
N THR A 752 24.69 -0.72 -12.30
CA THR A 752 23.56 -1.55 -11.82
C THR A 752 23.42 -2.92 -12.49
N GLY A 753 24.15 -3.17 -13.58
CA GLY A 753 24.26 -4.48 -14.21
C GLY A 753 25.28 -5.38 -13.50
N GLN A 754 26.28 -5.88 -14.23
CA GLN A 754 27.37 -6.71 -13.68
C GLN A 754 28.23 -6.03 -12.59
N GLY A 755 28.05 -4.73 -12.34
CA GLY A 755 28.70 -4.03 -11.22
C GLY A 755 28.03 -4.27 -9.87
N GLY A 756 26.76 -4.69 -9.84
CA GLY A 756 26.01 -4.97 -8.61
C GLY A 756 25.64 -3.75 -7.76
N ALA A 757 25.71 -2.53 -8.31
CA ALA A 757 25.40 -1.31 -7.57
C ALA A 757 23.89 -1.18 -7.29
N ASN A 758 23.52 -0.64 -6.12
CA ASN A 758 22.13 -0.39 -5.73
C ASN A 758 21.47 0.64 -6.67
N PRO A 759 20.34 0.31 -7.34
CA PRO A 759 19.66 1.24 -8.23
C PRO A 759 19.24 2.57 -7.60
N ALA A 760 18.92 2.60 -6.31
CA ALA A 760 18.58 3.85 -5.62
C ALA A 760 19.81 4.77 -5.45
N ASP A 761 20.92 4.22 -4.96
CA ASP A 761 22.14 4.99 -4.72
C ASP A 761 22.79 5.45 -6.04
N VAL A 762 22.66 4.65 -7.12
CA VAL A 762 23.06 5.05 -8.47
C VAL A 762 22.17 6.18 -9.01
N ALA A 763 20.85 6.08 -8.84
CA ALA A 763 19.92 7.12 -9.25
C ALA A 763 20.17 8.44 -8.52
N ASP A 764 20.58 8.41 -7.25
CA ASP A 764 21.05 9.57 -6.51
C ASP A 764 22.37 10.11 -7.09
N ALA A 765 23.41 9.28 -7.15
CA ALA A 765 24.74 9.67 -7.64
C ALA A 765 24.74 10.29 -9.05
N MET A 766 23.96 9.73 -9.98
CA MET A 766 23.90 10.22 -11.35
C MET A 766 23.17 11.57 -11.44
N VAL A 767 22.01 11.73 -10.76
CA VAL A 767 21.29 13.02 -10.76
C VAL A 767 22.09 14.08 -10.01
N ASP A 768 22.74 13.73 -8.90
CA ASP A 768 23.64 14.62 -8.17
C ASP A 768 24.81 15.13 -9.01
N ALA A 769 25.35 14.31 -9.92
CA ALA A 769 26.41 14.75 -10.82
C ALA A 769 25.93 15.85 -11.78
N VAL A 770 24.71 15.74 -12.32
CA VAL A 770 24.11 16.76 -13.21
C VAL A 770 23.76 18.03 -12.43
N VAL A 771 23.20 17.90 -11.23
CA VAL A 771 22.88 19.04 -10.35
C VAL A 771 24.17 19.76 -9.92
N ASP A 772 25.22 19.03 -9.54
CA ASP A 772 26.53 19.62 -9.23
C ASP A 772 27.18 20.27 -10.45
N PHE A 773 27.09 19.65 -11.63
CA PHE A 773 27.60 20.23 -12.88
C PHE A 773 26.93 21.58 -13.18
N VAL A 774 25.59 21.65 -13.10
CA VAL A 774 24.87 22.92 -13.32
C VAL A 774 25.21 23.96 -12.26
N LYS A 775 25.12 23.61 -10.96
CA LYS A 775 25.42 24.54 -9.85
C LYS A 775 26.86 25.07 -9.89
N LYS A 776 27.84 24.18 -10.07
CA LYS A 776 29.28 24.47 -9.88
C LYS A 776 30.02 24.87 -11.16
N LYS A 777 29.49 24.56 -12.35
CA LYS A 777 30.13 24.88 -13.64
C LYS A 777 29.32 25.77 -14.58
N LYS A 778 28.02 25.99 -14.35
CA LYS A 778 27.17 26.89 -15.15
C LYS A 778 27.34 26.65 -16.68
N PRO A 779 27.16 25.40 -17.15
CA PRO A 779 27.51 24.97 -18.51
C PRO A 779 26.83 25.82 -19.57
N VAL A 780 27.55 26.09 -20.65
CA VAL A 780 27.15 26.98 -21.76
C VAL A 780 26.68 26.16 -22.95
N HIS A 781 27.32 25.04 -23.27
CA HIS A 781 27.07 24.25 -24.48
C HIS A 781 26.10 23.10 -24.21
N VAL A 782 26.31 22.32 -23.14
CA VAL A 782 25.42 21.21 -22.78
C VAL A 782 24.03 21.76 -22.43
N LYS A 783 23.00 21.35 -23.20
CA LYS A 783 21.59 21.75 -22.98
C LYS A 783 20.70 20.58 -22.57
N VAL A 784 20.99 19.35 -22.99
CA VAL A 784 20.16 18.18 -22.68
C VAL A 784 21.02 17.04 -22.13
N VAL A 785 20.63 16.51 -20.98
CA VAL A 785 21.17 15.26 -20.42
C VAL A 785 20.05 14.24 -20.37
N LYS A 786 20.25 13.08 -20.98
CA LYS A 786 19.32 11.94 -20.92
C LYS A 786 19.89 10.82 -20.07
N PHE A 787 19.08 10.24 -19.19
CA PHE A 787 19.34 8.96 -18.52
C PHE A 787 18.36 7.91 -19.03
N LEU A 788 18.88 6.90 -19.70
CA LEU A 788 18.09 5.90 -20.41
C LEU A 788 18.09 4.57 -19.66
N ILE A 789 16.89 4.22 -19.22
CA ILE A 789 16.67 3.22 -18.19
C ILE A 789 16.05 1.97 -18.83
N PHE A 790 16.91 1.09 -19.35
CA PHE A 790 16.50 -0.13 -20.05
C PHE A 790 15.69 -1.10 -19.16
N GLN A 791 15.92 -1.10 -17.84
CA GLN A 791 15.13 -1.88 -16.87
C GLN A 791 14.08 -0.97 -16.21
N ALA A 792 12.81 -1.11 -16.59
CA ALA A 792 11.71 -0.26 -16.12
C ALA A 792 11.58 -0.17 -14.58
N SER A 793 12.04 -1.19 -13.84
CA SER A 793 12.10 -1.19 -12.37
C SER A 793 12.99 -0.08 -11.79
N MET A 794 14.05 0.35 -12.47
CA MET A 794 14.94 1.40 -12.00
C MET A 794 14.40 2.82 -12.22
N LEU A 795 13.43 2.99 -13.12
CA LEU A 795 12.93 4.31 -13.55
C LEU A 795 12.24 5.08 -12.40
N SER A 796 11.62 4.33 -11.48
CA SER A 796 11.04 4.86 -10.24
C SER A 796 12.08 5.52 -9.32
N HIS A 797 13.26 4.93 -9.18
CA HIS A 797 14.35 5.46 -8.34
C HIS A 797 14.91 6.77 -8.92
N PHE A 798 15.10 6.84 -10.24
CA PHE A 798 15.52 8.08 -10.91
C PHE A 798 14.46 9.18 -10.81
N HIS A 799 13.17 8.85 -10.92
CA HIS A 799 12.08 9.80 -10.66
C HIS A 799 12.12 10.33 -9.20
N GLN A 800 12.22 9.45 -8.21
CA GLN A 800 12.35 9.82 -6.79
C GLN A 800 13.62 10.63 -6.48
N SER A 801 14.71 10.37 -7.20
CA SER A 801 15.97 11.13 -7.11
C SER A 801 15.81 12.57 -7.62
N MET A 802 15.13 12.78 -8.75
CA MET A 802 14.86 14.12 -9.27
C MET A 802 13.88 14.90 -8.37
N VAL A 803 12.78 14.26 -7.93
CA VAL A 803 11.77 14.93 -7.10
C VAL A 803 12.38 15.48 -5.81
N ARG A 804 13.27 14.72 -5.14
CA ARG A 804 13.99 15.14 -3.92
C ARG A 804 14.81 16.42 -4.09
N ARG A 805 15.33 16.70 -5.29
CA ARG A 805 16.22 17.84 -5.57
C ARG A 805 15.50 19.06 -6.12
N SER A 806 14.21 18.94 -6.46
CA SER A 806 13.43 20.06 -6.96
C SER A 806 13.08 21.07 -5.85
N GLY A 807 13.55 22.31 -5.99
CA GLY A 807 13.28 23.42 -5.07
C GLY A 807 14.44 23.91 -4.19
N GLU A 808 15.64 23.31 -4.28
CA GLU A 808 16.79 23.67 -3.43
C GLU A 808 17.31 25.11 -3.60
N LYS A 809 17.64 25.76 -2.47
CA LYS A 809 18.57 26.89 -2.37
C LYS A 809 19.83 26.47 -1.60
N VAL A 810 20.91 27.25 -1.71
CA VAL A 810 22.27 26.86 -1.31
C VAL A 810 22.74 27.66 -0.09
N GLU A 811 23.37 26.98 0.87
CA GLU A 811 24.54 27.49 1.60
C GLU A 811 25.47 26.30 1.98
N GLU A 812 26.63 26.56 2.60
CA GLU A 812 27.81 25.69 2.48
C GLU A 812 28.22 24.86 3.73
N ASP A 813 28.81 23.70 3.41
CA ASP A 813 29.66 22.75 4.15
C ASP A 813 29.95 22.94 5.66
N ARG A 814 29.60 21.91 6.46
CA ARG A 814 30.25 21.57 7.74
C ARG A 814 29.87 20.17 8.28
N GLY A 815 30.88 19.34 8.54
CA GLY A 815 30.84 18.32 9.60
C GLY A 815 30.48 16.87 9.20
N LEU A 816 31.20 15.92 9.78
CA LEU A 816 30.97 14.46 9.69
C LEU A 816 30.30 13.94 10.97
N LEU A 817 29.83 12.67 10.90
CA LEU A 817 29.12 11.88 11.93
C LEU A 817 27.59 12.19 12.00
N THR A 818 26.69 11.21 12.13
CA THR A 818 26.85 9.76 12.40
C THR A 818 25.79 8.92 11.67
N LYS A 819 26.15 7.71 11.21
CA LYS A 819 25.18 6.65 10.89
C LYS A 819 24.74 5.95 12.17
N LEU A 820 23.45 5.59 12.34
CA LEU A 820 23.02 4.31 12.95
C LEU A 820 21.49 4.11 12.99
N LYS A 821 21.09 2.83 12.94
CA LYS A 821 19.78 2.23 13.28
C LYS A 821 18.54 2.58 12.43
N ASP A 822 18.41 1.88 11.30
CA ASP A 822 17.24 0.99 11.14
C ASP A 822 17.31 -0.09 12.23
N PHE A 823 16.21 -0.43 12.93
CA PHE A 823 16.02 -1.77 13.50
C PHE A 823 14.61 -2.03 14.08
N PHE A 824 14.19 -3.31 13.97
CA PHE A 824 13.08 -4.01 14.64
C PHE A 824 11.62 -3.64 14.33
N SER A 825 10.98 -4.57 13.60
CA SER A 825 9.58 -4.97 13.83
C SER A 825 9.57 -6.34 14.49
N TRP A 826 8.73 -6.60 15.49
CA TRP A 826 8.23 -7.96 15.76
C TRP A 826 6.89 -8.00 16.51
N GLY A 827 6.19 -9.11 16.27
CA GLY A 827 5.00 -9.59 16.97
C GLY A 827 4.78 -11.03 16.48
N SER A 828 4.53 -11.96 17.39
CA SER A 828 4.55 -13.41 17.14
C SER A 828 3.17 -14.05 17.23
N SER A 829 3.01 -15.17 16.54
CA SER A 829 2.03 -16.22 16.87
C SER A 829 2.65 -17.59 16.61
N GLU A 830 2.22 -18.60 17.36
CA GLU A 830 2.63 -19.99 17.12
C GLU A 830 1.82 -20.64 16.00
N THR A 831 2.33 -21.73 15.41
CA THR A 831 1.69 -22.47 14.32
C THR A 831 1.64 -23.97 14.63
N PRO A 832 0.46 -24.63 14.53
CA PRO A 832 0.32 -26.10 14.59
C PRO A 832 0.99 -26.84 13.41
N PRO A 833 0.97 -28.19 13.34
CA PRO A 833 1.62 -28.95 12.27
C PRO A 833 0.95 -28.79 10.89
N SER A 834 1.67 -29.19 9.84
CA SER A 834 1.41 -28.84 8.45
C SER A 834 0.34 -29.67 7.74
N GLU A 835 -0.61 -28.98 7.10
CA GLU A 835 -1.42 -29.51 5.98
C GLU A 835 -0.92 -28.95 4.63
N GLU A 836 -1.02 -29.74 3.55
CA GLU A 836 -0.60 -29.33 2.21
C GLU A 836 -1.64 -28.41 1.52
N PHE A 837 -1.51 -27.11 1.75
CA PHE A 837 -2.31 -26.10 1.03
C PHE A 837 -1.83 -25.90 -0.42
N VAL A 838 -2.67 -26.31 -1.38
CA VAL A 838 -2.53 -25.98 -2.81
C VAL A 838 -3.35 -24.72 -3.13
N MET A 839 -2.71 -23.73 -3.77
CA MET A 839 -3.37 -22.50 -4.20
C MET A 839 -4.19 -22.74 -5.46
N VAL A 840 -5.52 -22.74 -5.32
CA VAL A 840 -6.46 -22.77 -6.46
C VAL A 840 -6.50 -21.39 -7.11
N SER A 841 -6.37 -21.33 -8.43
CA SER A 841 -6.44 -20.08 -9.19
C SER A 841 -7.86 -19.52 -9.23
N GLU A 842 -8.03 -18.24 -8.89
CA GLU A 842 -9.30 -17.53 -9.04
C GLU A 842 -9.64 -17.28 -10.52
N ASP A 843 -10.93 -17.07 -10.82
CA ASP A 843 -11.41 -16.75 -12.17
C ASP A 843 -10.84 -15.41 -12.68
N ILE A 844 -9.88 -15.49 -13.60
CA ILE A 844 -9.29 -14.32 -14.28
C ILE A 844 -10.36 -13.63 -15.13
N GLU A 845 -10.59 -12.34 -14.86
CA GLU A 845 -11.56 -11.53 -15.60
C GLU A 845 -11.20 -11.44 -17.09
N PRO A 846 -12.08 -11.90 -18.01
CA PRO A 846 -11.75 -11.97 -19.43
C PRO A 846 -11.85 -10.61 -20.13
N ALA A 847 -10.96 -10.40 -21.10
CA ALA A 847 -11.18 -9.40 -22.15
C ALA A 847 -12.09 -10.02 -23.24
N VAL A 848 -13.24 -9.40 -23.50
CA VAL A 848 -14.20 -9.86 -24.52
C VAL A 848 -14.28 -8.82 -25.63
N PHE A 849 -14.24 -9.27 -26.89
CA PHE A 849 -14.30 -8.41 -28.07
C PHE A 849 -15.45 -8.82 -28.97
N GLN A 850 -16.20 -7.84 -29.46
CA GLN A 850 -17.14 -8.00 -30.56
C GLN A 850 -16.42 -7.59 -31.85
N LEU A 851 -16.39 -8.48 -32.83
CA LEU A 851 -15.79 -8.26 -34.14
C LEU A 851 -16.90 -8.24 -35.20
N CYS A 852 -16.80 -7.34 -36.18
CA CYS A 852 -17.71 -7.27 -37.32
C CYS A 852 -16.93 -7.03 -38.63
N GLY A 853 -17.27 -7.75 -39.70
CA GLY A 853 -16.63 -7.62 -41.01
C GLY A 853 -17.46 -8.22 -42.14
N GLU A 854 -16.97 -8.10 -43.37
CA GLU A 854 -17.67 -8.57 -44.58
C GLU A 854 -17.31 -10.02 -44.94
N THR A 855 -16.09 -10.49 -44.62
CA THR A 855 -15.67 -11.88 -44.90
C THR A 855 -15.17 -12.62 -43.66
N PRO A 856 -15.19 -13.97 -43.66
CA PRO A 856 -14.57 -14.76 -42.59
C PRO A 856 -13.07 -14.53 -42.43
N GLN A 857 -12.38 -14.12 -43.50
CA GLN A 857 -10.94 -13.84 -43.51
C GLN A 857 -10.62 -12.58 -42.69
N ASP A 858 -11.37 -11.48 -42.90
CA ASP A 858 -11.17 -10.23 -42.15
C ASP A 858 -11.36 -10.46 -40.63
N LEU A 859 -12.30 -11.35 -40.26
CA LEU A 859 -12.53 -11.79 -38.87
C LEU A 859 -11.43 -12.72 -38.32
N SER A 860 -10.74 -13.48 -39.18
CA SER A 860 -9.67 -14.39 -38.75
C SER A 860 -8.39 -13.62 -38.42
N GLU A 861 -7.95 -12.75 -39.33
CA GLU A 861 -6.76 -11.91 -39.16
C GLU A 861 -6.88 -11.00 -37.93
N ALA A 862 -8.07 -10.46 -37.67
CA ALA A 862 -8.34 -9.67 -36.47
C ALA A 862 -8.13 -10.48 -35.18
N LYS A 863 -8.62 -11.73 -35.10
CA LYS A 863 -8.40 -12.59 -33.93
C LYS A 863 -6.93 -12.91 -33.71
N GLU A 864 -6.19 -13.16 -34.78
CA GLU A 864 -4.76 -13.44 -34.67
C GLU A 864 -3.99 -12.22 -34.15
N MET A 865 -4.26 -11.02 -34.70
CA MET A 865 -3.65 -9.78 -34.23
C MET A 865 -3.96 -9.50 -32.75
N ILE A 866 -5.21 -9.62 -32.29
CA ILE A 866 -5.58 -9.39 -30.89
C ILE A 866 -4.85 -10.38 -29.96
N ASN A 867 -4.72 -11.65 -30.34
CA ASN A 867 -3.96 -12.64 -29.58
C ASN A 867 -2.44 -12.33 -29.54
N ASN A 868 -1.87 -11.93 -30.68
CA ASN A 868 -0.45 -11.58 -30.78
C ASN A 868 -0.08 -10.33 -29.94
N LEU A 869 -0.99 -9.36 -29.80
CA LEU A 869 -0.78 -8.21 -28.90
C LEU A 869 -0.63 -8.65 -27.44
N ILE A 870 -1.56 -9.45 -26.91
CA ILE A 870 -1.48 -9.90 -25.51
C ILE A 870 -0.37 -10.95 -25.28
N ILE A 871 0.13 -11.62 -26.31
CA ILE A 871 1.30 -12.51 -26.17
C ILE A 871 2.58 -11.70 -25.92
N ARG A 872 2.76 -10.54 -26.57
CA ARG A 872 3.98 -9.72 -26.44
C ARG A 872 4.15 -9.06 -25.07
N GLU A 873 3.03 -8.69 -24.44
CA GLU A 873 3.02 -7.93 -23.17
C GLU A 873 2.87 -8.81 -21.92
N HIS A 874 2.77 -10.13 -22.10
CA HIS A 874 2.45 -11.09 -21.02
C HIS A 874 3.67 -11.92 -20.63
N LEU A 875 4.19 -11.65 -19.43
CA LEU A 875 5.32 -12.38 -18.84
C LEU A 875 4.82 -13.57 -18.00
N THR A 876 5.55 -14.68 -18.05
CA THR A 876 5.51 -15.77 -17.07
C THR A 876 6.88 -15.88 -16.40
N ASN A 877 6.95 -15.86 -15.07
CA ASN A 877 8.20 -15.94 -14.31
C ASN A 877 8.08 -16.92 -13.12
N PRO A 878 8.85 -18.04 -13.09
CA PRO A 878 8.88 -18.97 -11.96
C PRO A 878 9.99 -18.61 -10.95
N ILE A 879 9.59 -18.28 -9.72
CA ILE A 879 10.50 -18.10 -8.58
C ILE A 879 10.61 -19.43 -7.83
N ARG A 880 11.81 -20.04 -7.85
CA ARG A 880 12.15 -21.24 -7.08
C ARG A 880 12.95 -20.85 -5.84
N ASP A 881 12.51 -21.29 -4.68
CA ASP A 881 13.19 -21.03 -3.40
C ASP A 881 12.71 -21.99 -2.30
N PRO A 882 13.60 -22.65 -1.52
CA PRO A 882 13.20 -23.53 -0.43
C PRO A 882 12.31 -22.88 0.63
N ALA A 883 12.43 -21.56 0.87
CA ALA A 883 11.59 -20.85 1.84
C ALA A 883 10.11 -20.85 1.46
N ILE A 884 9.76 -21.06 0.19
CA ILE A 884 8.38 -21.17 -0.29
C ILE A 884 7.64 -22.37 0.33
N ALA A 885 8.35 -23.44 0.72
CA ALA A 885 7.76 -24.55 1.48
C ALA A 885 7.13 -24.06 2.80
N HIS A 886 7.79 -23.10 3.45
CA HIS A 886 7.46 -22.57 4.76
C HIS A 886 6.50 -21.35 4.73
N PHE A 887 6.03 -20.92 3.55
CA PHE A 887 5.02 -19.86 3.43
C PHE A 887 3.78 -20.19 4.28
N THR A 888 3.37 -19.27 5.14
CA THR A 888 2.22 -19.48 6.03
C THR A 888 0.89 -19.27 5.30
N ARG A 889 -0.23 -19.41 6.01
CA ARG A 889 -1.56 -19.08 5.46
C ARG A 889 -1.63 -17.59 5.10
N GLU A 890 -1.09 -16.72 5.96
CA GLU A 890 -1.06 -15.27 5.77
C GLU A 890 -0.21 -14.88 4.55
N ASP A 891 0.87 -15.62 4.29
CA ASP A 891 1.67 -15.42 3.07
C ASP A 891 0.87 -15.82 1.80
N VAL A 892 0.07 -16.89 1.83
CA VAL A 892 -0.82 -17.27 0.71
C VAL A 892 -1.98 -16.28 0.53
N GLU A 893 -2.55 -15.75 1.62
CA GLU A 893 -3.53 -14.66 1.57
C GLU A 893 -2.92 -13.38 0.98
N MET A 894 -1.63 -13.11 1.22
CA MET A 894 -0.89 -12.02 0.56
C MET A 894 -0.68 -12.26 -0.95
N LEU A 895 -0.43 -13.50 -1.39
CA LEU A 895 -0.41 -13.83 -2.84
C LEU A 895 -1.79 -13.55 -3.48
N ASN A 896 -2.88 -13.95 -2.83
CA ASN A 896 -4.25 -13.68 -3.30
C ASN A 896 -4.60 -12.18 -3.34
N ALA A 897 -4.11 -11.39 -2.39
CA ALA A 897 -4.28 -9.93 -2.43
C ALA A 897 -3.56 -9.32 -3.65
N MET A 898 -2.31 -9.75 -3.91
CA MET A 898 -1.54 -9.29 -5.06
C MET A 898 -2.14 -9.72 -6.41
N GLN A 899 -2.79 -10.89 -6.48
CA GLN A 899 -3.51 -11.35 -7.67
C GLN A 899 -4.56 -10.33 -8.14
N LYS A 900 -5.30 -9.75 -7.19
CA LYS A 900 -6.35 -8.75 -7.44
C LYS A 900 -5.78 -7.35 -7.67
N GLU A 901 -4.84 -6.91 -6.83
CA GLU A 901 -4.23 -5.58 -6.94
C GLU A 901 -3.47 -5.39 -8.27
N LEU A 902 -2.66 -6.37 -8.64
CA LEU A 902 -1.75 -6.29 -9.79
C LEU A 902 -2.32 -6.97 -11.05
N THR A 903 -3.50 -7.59 -10.97
CA THR A 903 -4.13 -8.37 -12.06
C THR A 903 -3.21 -9.48 -12.62
N VAL A 904 -2.41 -10.09 -11.74
CA VAL A 904 -1.49 -11.21 -12.05
C VAL A 904 -2.10 -12.53 -11.55
N SER A 905 -1.81 -13.65 -12.22
CA SER A 905 -2.12 -14.99 -11.74
C SER A 905 -0.91 -15.58 -11.01
N PHE A 906 -1.16 -16.28 -9.90
CA PHE A 906 -0.16 -17.05 -9.17
C PHE A 906 -0.47 -18.55 -9.22
N LYS A 907 0.59 -19.37 -9.30
CA LYS A 907 0.54 -20.81 -9.03
C LYS A 907 1.63 -21.18 -8.03
N LEU A 908 1.23 -21.62 -6.84
CA LEU A 908 2.12 -22.08 -5.78
C LEU A 908 2.19 -23.61 -5.77
N GLU A 909 3.41 -24.15 -5.81
CA GLU A 909 3.70 -25.56 -5.57
C GLU A 909 4.71 -25.67 -4.43
N LYS A 910 4.31 -26.27 -3.30
CA LYS A 910 5.21 -26.58 -2.17
C LYS A 910 5.78 -27.98 -2.35
N LYS A 911 7.11 -28.09 -2.45
CA LYS A 911 7.87 -29.32 -2.75
C LYS A 911 9.21 -29.37 -2.01
N GLY A 912 9.24 -28.91 -0.75
CA GLY A 912 10.48 -28.76 0.00
C GLY A 912 11.46 -27.84 -0.72
N GLN A 913 12.64 -28.34 -1.10
CA GLN A 913 13.65 -27.57 -1.83
C GLN A 913 13.23 -27.21 -3.27
N ASP A 914 12.34 -27.97 -3.91
CA ASP A 914 11.83 -27.72 -5.27
C ASP A 914 10.61 -26.76 -5.31
N SER A 915 10.28 -26.14 -4.18
CA SER A 915 9.11 -25.25 -4.06
C SER A 915 9.20 -24.05 -5.01
N VAL A 916 8.08 -23.71 -5.64
CA VAL A 916 8.01 -22.71 -6.71
C VAL A 916 6.72 -21.89 -6.64
N VAL A 917 6.86 -20.58 -6.83
CA VAL A 917 5.77 -19.65 -7.13
C VAL A 917 5.92 -19.23 -8.59
N THR A 918 4.97 -19.61 -9.44
CA THR A 918 4.92 -19.14 -10.84
C THR A 918 3.97 -17.93 -10.93
N LEU A 919 4.47 -16.82 -11.46
CA LEU A 919 3.73 -15.59 -11.68
C LEU A 919 3.41 -15.45 -13.18
N GLN A 920 2.21 -14.99 -13.52
CA GLN A 920 1.79 -14.69 -14.89
C GLN A 920 0.98 -13.40 -14.97
N GLY A 921 1.27 -12.49 -15.90
CA GLY A 921 0.54 -11.22 -16.01
C GLY A 921 1.20 -10.24 -16.96
N LEU A 922 0.84 -8.96 -16.92
CA LEU A 922 1.52 -7.92 -17.69
C LEU A 922 2.93 -7.70 -17.11
N THR A 923 3.95 -7.54 -17.96
CA THR A 923 5.38 -7.50 -17.56
C THR A 923 5.69 -6.59 -16.36
N ARG A 924 5.18 -5.35 -16.36
CA ARG A 924 5.32 -4.38 -15.24
C ARG A 924 4.74 -4.91 -13.92
N ASP A 925 3.56 -5.51 -14.01
CA ASP A 925 2.78 -5.93 -12.85
C ASP A 925 3.32 -7.26 -12.29
N VAL A 926 3.85 -8.14 -13.16
CA VAL A 926 4.61 -9.34 -12.78
C VAL A 926 5.90 -9.00 -12.05
N HIS A 927 6.68 -8.02 -12.50
CA HIS A 927 7.90 -7.63 -11.76
C HIS A 927 7.59 -6.96 -10.41
N THR A 928 6.47 -6.23 -10.32
CA THR A 928 5.99 -5.66 -9.05
C THR A 928 5.62 -6.77 -8.06
N ALA A 929 4.92 -7.80 -8.55
CA ALA A 929 4.58 -8.99 -7.76
C ALA A 929 5.83 -9.81 -7.37
N GLU A 930 6.77 -10.01 -8.30
CA GLU A 930 8.04 -10.71 -8.07
C GLU A 930 8.85 -10.09 -6.93
N SER A 931 8.97 -8.76 -6.89
CA SER A 931 9.70 -8.08 -5.81
C SER A 931 9.08 -8.40 -4.45
N ARG A 932 7.75 -8.32 -4.33
CA ARG A 932 7.04 -8.62 -3.08
C ARG A 932 7.17 -10.09 -2.67
N VAL A 933 7.10 -11.04 -3.61
CA VAL A 933 7.35 -12.46 -3.32
C VAL A 933 8.79 -12.69 -2.83
N ARG A 934 9.78 -12.00 -3.40
CA ARG A 934 11.17 -12.06 -2.91
C ARG A 934 11.31 -11.47 -1.50
N ASP A 935 10.53 -10.45 -1.14
CA ASP A 935 10.49 -9.92 0.23
C ASP A 935 9.78 -10.84 1.22
N MET A 936 8.75 -11.58 0.78
CA MET A 936 8.13 -12.66 1.55
C MET A 936 9.11 -13.81 1.82
N ILE A 937 9.86 -14.25 0.79
CA ILE A 937 10.96 -15.23 0.93
C ILE A 937 11.95 -14.75 1.99
N ARG A 938 12.50 -13.54 1.85
CA ARG A 938 13.44 -12.93 2.81
C ARG A 938 12.88 -12.84 4.23
N LYS A 939 11.56 -12.61 4.41
CA LYS A 939 10.87 -12.58 5.70
C LYS A 939 10.86 -13.98 6.33
N VAL A 940 10.49 -15.00 5.56
CA VAL A 940 10.45 -16.40 6.01
C VAL A 940 11.86 -16.91 6.35
N GLU A 941 12.86 -16.66 5.50
CA GLU A 941 14.27 -16.99 5.78
C GLU A 941 14.76 -16.40 7.11
N ARG A 942 14.48 -15.11 7.36
CA ARG A 942 14.87 -14.43 8.61
C ARG A 942 14.19 -15.03 9.84
N ASN A 943 12.89 -15.35 9.74
CA ASN A 943 12.15 -15.98 10.84
C ASN A 943 12.69 -17.39 11.16
N GLU A 944 12.96 -18.21 10.14
CA GLU A 944 13.50 -19.57 10.33
C GLU A 944 14.94 -19.56 10.84
N ASN A 945 15.79 -18.62 10.39
CA ASN A 945 17.13 -18.44 10.94
C ASN A 945 17.10 -18.03 12.42
N ARG A 946 16.30 -17.02 12.78
CA ARG A 946 16.10 -16.59 14.18
C ARG A 946 15.54 -17.73 15.05
N ARG A 947 14.56 -18.50 14.56
CA ARG A 947 13.99 -19.66 15.28
C ARG A 947 15.06 -20.72 15.55
N ARG A 948 15.95 -20.98 14.59
CA ARG A 948 17.07 -21.93 14.75
C ARG A 948 18.11 -21.45 15.75
N GLU A 949 18.44 -20.16 15.76
CA GLU A 949 19.38 -19.56 16.71
C GLU A 949 18.79 -19.49 18.14
N ALA A 950 17.50 -19.19 18.25
CA ALA A 950 16.75 -19.20 19.52
C ALA A 950 16.72 -20.57 20.20
N LEU A 951 16.60 -21.65 19.41
CA LEU A 951 16.70 -23.03 19.92
C LEU A 951 18.06 -23.33 20.57
N MET A 952 19.14 -22.73 20.06
CA MET A 952 20.48 -22.88 20.64
C MET A 952 20.64 -22.08 21.94
N ILE A 953 20.18 -20.82 21.97
CA ILE A 953 20.27 -20.00 23.19
C ILE A 953 19.47 -20.62 24.35
N ARG A 954 18.28 -21.18 24.07
CA ARG A 954 17.43 -21.86 25.08
C ARG A 954 18.14 -23.02 25.80
N ALA A 955 19.16 -23.63 25.18
CA ALA A 955 19.91 -24.73 25.78
C ALA A 955 20.85 -24.29 26.91
N VAL A 956 21.24 -23.01 26.96
CA VAL A 956 22.25 -22.50 27.93
C VAL A 956 21.82 -21.28 28.73
N VAL A 957 20.88 -20.47 28.26
CA VAL A 957 20.37 -19.31 29.01
C VAL A 957 18.85 -19.31 29.03
N LYS A 958 18.29 -19.14 30.23
CA LYS A 958 16.87 -18.86 30.44
C LYS A 958 16.71 -17.51 31.11
N TRP A 959 16.09 -16.58 30.40
CA TRP A 959 15.47 -15.42 30.98
C TRP A 959 14.13 -15.79 31.59
N GLN A 960 13.86 -15.22 32.75
CA GLN A 960 12.64 -15.39 33.52
C GLN A 960 12.14 -14.03 34.02
N TYR A 961 10.86 -13.96 34.38
CA TYR A 961 10.25 -12.78 34.99
C TYR A 961 9.43 -13.16 36.23
N GLN A 962 9.27 -12.22 37.15
CA GLN A 962 8.48 -12.38 38.38
C GLN A 962 7.55 -11.17 38.57
N GLU A 963 6.24 -11.42 38.52
CA GLU A 963 5.22 -10.43 38.78
C GLU A 963 4.74 -10.51 40.24
N ASN A 964 4.63 -9.36 40.92
CA ASN A 964 4.06 -9.21 42.28
C ASN A 964 4.58 -10.20 43.35
N GLY A 965 5.84 -10.63 43.26
CA GLY A 965 6.45 -11.56 44.22
C GLY A 965 6.00 -13.02 44.08
N GLN A 966 5.36 -13.41 42.97
CA GLN A 966 4.95 -14.79 42.70
C GLN A 966 6.14 -15.67 42.28
N ARG A 967 5.89 -16.81 41.61
CA ARG A 967 6.97 -17.67 41.10
C ARG A 967 7.58 -17.08 39.82
N PHE A 968 8.87 -17.27 39.59
CA PHE A 968 9.50 -16.95 38.30
C PHE A 968 8.91 -17.81 37.16
N GLU A 969 8.49 -17.16 36.09
CA GLU A 969 8.04 -17.78 34.84
C GLU A 969 9.09 -17.59 33.73
N ASN A 970 9.15 -18.51 32.77
CA ASN A 970 10.12 -18.45 31.66
C ASN A 970 9.53 -17.66 30.49
N PHE A 971 10.36 -16.89 29.79
CA PHE A 971 9.97 -16.32 28.50
C PHE A 971 9.80 -17.40 27.42
N ASP A 972 9.04 -17.08 26.37
CA ASP A 972 8.95 -17.91 25.18
C ASP A 972 10.30 -18.01 24.45
N LEU A 973 10.39 -18.96 23.52
CA LEU A 973 11.60 -19.26 22.76
C LEU A 973 12.26 -18.02 22.12
N LEU A 974 11.46 -17.11 21.57
CA LEU A 974 11.93 -15.98 20.78
C LEU A 974 12.19 -14.75 21.67
N THR A 975 11.35 -14.48 22.67
CA THR A 975 11.63 -13.40 23.64
C THR A 975 12.87 -13.72 24.49
N ASN A 976 13.10 -15.00 24.84
CA ASN A 976 14.33 -15.44 25.49
C ASN A 976 15.59 -15.19 24.64
N PHE A 977 15.49 -15.37 23.32
CA PHE A 977 16.57 -15.08 22.37
C PHE A 977 16.84 -13.58 22.23
N ASP A 978 15.79 -12.76 22.11
CA ASP A 978 15.92 -11.30 21.97
C ASP A 978 16.53 -10.67 23.23
N LEU A 979 16.11 -11.11 24.43
CA LEU A 979 16.67 -10.67 25.71
C LEU A 979 18.17 -10.99 25.81
N GLU A 980 18.57 -12.21 25.46
CA GLU A 980 19.99 -12.60 25.49
C GLU A 980 20.81 -11.90 24.41
N GLN A 981 20.27 -11.74 23.19
CA GLN A 981 20.94 -11.00 22.13
C GLN A 981 21.13 -9.52 22.50
N ALA A 982 20.12 -8.88 23.12
CA ALA A 982 20.24 -7.50 23.60
C ALA A 982 21.25 -7.36 24.74
N PHE A 983 21.29 -8.32 25.68
CA PHE A 983 22.26 -8.37 26.78
C PHE A 983 23.70 -8.55 26.29
N GLN A 984 23.95 -9.52 25.40
CA GLN A 984 25.27 -9.76 24.80
C GLN A 984 25.78 -8.56 23.99
N ASN A 985 24.88 -7.86 23.28
CA ASN A 985 25.18 -6.62 22.56
C ASN A 985 25.25 -5.37 23.46
N ARG A 986 25.16 -5.52 24.79
CA ARG A 986 25.18 -4.43 25.78
C ARG A 986 24.16 -3.32 25.51
N GLN A 987 22.99 -3.67 24.98
CA GLN A 987 21.91 -2.70 24.81
C GLN A 987 21.32 -2.34 26.18
N PRO A 988 21.08 -1.04 26.48
CA PRO A 988 20.66 -0.60 27.81
C PRO A 988 19.25 -1.09 28.15
N SER A 989 18.37 -1.09 27.16
CA SER A 989 17.03 -1.66 27.25
C SER A 989 16.61 -2.37 25.97
N VAL A 990 15.60 -3.23 26.08
CA VAL A 990 14.92 -3.90 24.97
C VAL A 990 13.42 -3.99 25.27
N LYS A 991 12.57 -3.91 24.25
CA LYS A 991 11.12 -4.11 24.41
C LYS A 991 10.80 -5.61 24.43
N ILE A 992 9.95 -6.01 25.38
CA ILE A 992 9.45 -7.38 25.53
C ILE A 992 7.94 -7.37 25.76
N LYS A 993 7.30 -8.54 25.61
CA LYS A 993 5.91 -8.75 26.03
C LYS A 993 5.82 -9.74 27.18
N ILE A 994 4.94 -9.43 28.13
CA ILE A 994 4.54 -10.28 29.24
C ILE A 994 3.01 -10.20 29.31
N ASN A 995 2.30 -11.33 29.26
CA ASN A 995 0.84 -11.37 29.29
C ASN A 995 0.17 -10.46 28.23
N ASN A 996 0.74 -10.44 27.00
CA ASN A 996 0.43 -9.54 25.86
C ASN A 996 0.73 -8.03 26.05
N ASP A 997 0.95 -7.57 27.28
CA ASP A 997 1.36 -6.20 27.59
C ASP A 997 2.84 -5.95 27.24
N GLU A 998 3.15 -4.75 26.74
CA GLU A 998 4.51 -4.36 26.36
C GLU A 998 5.24 -3.69 27.53
N TYR A 999 6.48 -4.15 27.80
CA TYR A 999 7.36 -3.62 28.84
C TYR A 999 8.73 -3.26 28.24
N GLU A 1000 9.39 -2.25 28.82
CA GLU A 1000 10.79 -1.95 28.56
C GLU A 1000 11.68 -2.65 29.60
N ALA A 1001 12.46 -3.64 29.15
CA ALA A 1001 13.39 -4.41 29.97
C ALA A 1001 14.75 -3.70 30.04
N ASP A 1002 15.10 -3.13 31.20
CA ASP A 1002 16.44 -2.67 31.54
C ASP A 1002 17.29 -3.88 31.96
N LEU A 1003 18.20 -4.28 31.07
CA LEU A 1003 18.98 -5.52 31.21
C LEU A 1003 20.16 -5.38 32.17
N VAL A 1004 20.51 -4.13 32.54
CA VAL A 1004 21.58 -3.82 33.49
C VAL A 1004 21.03 -3.86 34.92
N ARG A 1005 19.82 -3.31 35.12
CA ARG A 1005 19.10 -3.29 36.40
C ARG A 1005 18.25 -4.54 36.64
N LYS A 1006 18.10 -5.40 35.63
CA LYS A 1006 17.28 -6.61 35.65
C LYS A 1006 15.81 -6.33 36.00
N GLU A 1007 15.23 -5.28 35.43
CA GLU A 1007 13.83 -4.90 35.66
C GLU A 1007 13.10 -4.57 34.35
N ALA A 1008 11.86 -5.07 34.20
CA ALA A 1008 10.96 -4.71 33.13
C ALA A 1008 9.93 -3.69 33.63
N ARG A 1009 9.78 -2.57 32.92
CA ARG A 1009 8.99 -1.42 33.34
C ARG A 1009 7.83 -1.12 32.39
N ARG A 1010 6.68 -0.80 32.97
CA ARG A 1010 5.50 -0.28 32.28
C ARG A 1010 4.84 0.80 33.14
N GLY A 1011 5.20 2.05 32.89
CA GLY A 1011 4.78 3.19 33.71
C GLY A 1011 5.28 3.05 35.16
N ARG A 1012 4.36 2.86 36.11
CA ARG A 1012 4.70 2.60 37.53
C ARG A 1012 4.92 1.12 37.85
N ILE A 1013 4.47 0.20 37.00
CA ILE A 1013 4.62 -1.25 37.20
C ILE A 1013 6.09 -1.63 36.94
N ARG A 1014 6.65 -2.44 37.84
CA ARG A 1014 7.96 -3.07 37.70
C ARG A 1014 7.82 -4.57 37.87
N ILE A 1015 8.42 -5.32 36.96
CA ILE A 1015 8.53 -6.77 36.99
C ILE A 1015 10.03 -7.07 37.12
N GLU A 1016 10.39 -7.97 38.04
CA GLU A 1016 11.78 -8.39 38.21
C GLU A 1016 12.16 -9.39 37.12
N LEU A 1017 13.33 -9.22 36.51
CA LEU A 1017 13.88 -10.12 35.50
C LEU A 1017 15.00 -10.94 36.11
N ASN A 1018 15.06 -12.24 35.80
CA ASN A 1018 16.18 -13.07 36.18
C ASN A 1018 16.80 -13.74 34.95
N ARG A 1019 18.10 -13.55 34.75
CA ARG A 1019 18.89 -14.24 33.73
C ARG A 1019 19.61 -15.41 34.40
N ILE A 1020 19.12 -16.62 34.16
CA ILE A 1020 19.74 -17.86 34.62
C ILE A 1020 20.64 -18.40 33.49
N ASP A 1021 21.95 -18.34 33.70
CA ASP A 1021 22.86 -19.29 33.03
C ASP A 1021 22.55 -20.70 33.56
N LEU A 1022 22.43 -21.69 32.68
CA LEU A 1022 22.17 -23.07 33.06
C LEU A 1022 23.50 -23.76 33.45
N GLU A 1023 24.07 -23.30 34.57
CA GLU A 1023 25.46 -23.57 34.96
C GLU A 1023 25.81 -25.06 35.12
N ASP A 1024 24.85 -25.90 35.52
CA ASP A 1024 25.02 -27.37 35.67
C ASP A 1024 25.42 -28.08 34.36
N ALA A 1025 25.19 -27.47 33.19
CA ALA A 1025 25.68 -27.99 31.91
C ALA A 1025 27.09 -27.50 31.54
N ALA A 1026 27.56 -26.39 32.13
CA ALA A 1026 28.66 -25.60 31.59
C ALA A 1026 29.89 -25.44 32.50
N GLN A 1027 29.75 -25.57 33.83
CA GLN A 1027 30.88 -25.41 34.77
C GLN A 1027 31.97 -26.50 34.62
N SER A 1028 31.69 -27.59 33.92
CA SER A 1028 32.63 -28.66 33.57
C SER A 1028 33.49 -28.40 32.32
N SER A 1029 33.27 -27.29 31.59
CA SER A 1029 33.58 -27.22 30.15
C SER A 1029 34.69 -26.26 29.69
N LEU A 1030 35.16 -25.32 30.53
CA LEU A 1030 36.31 -24.48 30.16
C LEU A 1030 37.62 -25.29 30.21
N PRO A 1031 38.57 -25.12 29.28
CA PRO A 1031 39.77 -25.95 29.25
C PRO A 1031 40.68 -25.65 30.45
N SER A 1032 41.06 -26.69 31.20
CA SER A 1032 41.88 -26.60 32.42
C SER A 1032 43.30 -26.07 32.23
N HIS A 1033 43.74 -25.84 30.98
CA HIS A 1033 45.02 -25.22 30.62
C HIS A 1033 44.91 -23.72 30.29
N TRP A 1034 43.72 -23.12 30.38
CA TRP A 1034 43.54 -21.68 30.19
C TRP A 1034 44.07 -20.89 31.38
N GLU A 1035 44.67 -19.74 31.09
CA GLU A 1035 45.07 -18.75 32.10
C GLU A 1035 43.83 -17.95 32.55
N ASP A 1036 43.86 -17.36 33.76
CA ASP A 1036 42.75 -16.51 34.22
C ASP A 1036 42.55 -15.34 33.25
N MET A 1037 41.29 -15.15 32.83
CA MET A 1037 40.90 -14.07 31.92
C MET A 1037 40.71 -12.73 32.63
N THR A 1038 40.74 -12.68 33.96
CA THR A 1038 40.67 -11.45 34.79
C THR A 1038 39.44 -10.57 34.50
N GLY A 1039 38.33 -11.18 34.09
CA GLY A 1039 37.10 -10.50 33.68
C GLY A 1039 37.11 -9.89 32.27
N GLN A 1040 38.20 -10.03 31.50
CA GLN A 1040 38.24 -9.64 30.09
C GLN A 1040 37.41 -10.60 29.23
N PRO A 1041 36.73 -10.13 28.17
CA PRO A 1041 35.95 -11.00 27.28
C PRO A 1041 36.83 -11.88 26.38
N VAL A 1042 38.07 -11.45 26.11
CA VAL A 1042 39.05 -12.14 25.27
C VAL A 1042 40.45 -11.92 25.83
N VAL A 1043 41.29 -12.97 25.85
CA VAL A 1043 42.72 -12.89 26.18
C VAL A 1043 43.53 -13.65 25.13
N LEU A 1044 44.67 -13.10 24.71
CA LEU A 1044 45.60 -13.68 23.73
C LEU A 1044 46.90 -14.15 24.39
N VAL A 1045 46.86 -15.31 25.04
CA VAL A 1045 48.01 -15.88 25.78
C VAL A 1045 49.15 -16.23 24.82
N LYS A 1046 50.32 -15.59 24.95
CA LYS A 1046 51.50 -15.95 24.16
C LYS A 1046 52.10 -17.24 24.70
N LEU A 1047 52.12 -18.28 23.88
CA LEU A 1047 52.73 -19.56 24.24
C LEU A 1047 54.26 -19.42 24.35
N LYS A 1048 54.83 -20.13 25.32
CA LYS A 1048 56.29 -20.27 25.47
C LYS A 1048 56.81 -21.31 24.48
N THR A 1049 57.97 -21.06 23.88
CA THR A 1049 58.57 -21.91 22.83
C THR A 1049 59.04 -23.29 23.31
N ASP A 1050 59.19 -23.46 24.63
CA ASP A 1050 59.51 -24.72 25.30
C ASP A 1050 58.26 -25.54 25.72
N SER A 1051 57.05 -25.02 25.49
CA SER A 1051 55.82 -25.70 25.89
C SER A 1051 55.41 -26.80 24.89
N LYS A 1052 54.86 -27.91 25.41
CA LYS A 1052 54.29 -29.00 24.61
C LYS A 1052 53.20 -28.51 23.65
N GLU A 1053 52.41 -27.55 24.10
CA GLU A 1053 51.34 -26.90 23.34
C GLU A 1053 51.89 -26.11 22.14
N TYR A 1054 52.96 -25.33 22.35
CA TYR A 1054 53.65 -24.64 21.26
C TYR A 1054 54.19 -25.64 20.22
N ALA A 1055 54.87 -26.69 20.67
CA ALA A 1055 55.43 -27.73 19.80
C ALA A 1055 54.34 -28.51 19.01
N GLU A 1056 53.16 -28.72 19.58
CA GLU A 1056 52.03 -29.36 18.89
C GLU A 1056 51.40 -28.48 17.81
N VAL A 1057 51.31 -27.16 18.03
CA VAL A 1057 50.82 -26.21 17.02
C VAL A 1057 51.88 -25.97 15.94
N GLU A 1058 53.16 -25.83 16.33
CA GLU A 1058 54.29 -25.71 15.40
C GLU A 1058 54.39 -26.92 14.48
N LYS A 1059 54.33 -28.15 15.01
CA LYS A 1059 54.34 -29.39 14.21
C LYS A 1059 53.19 -29.47 13.20
N LYS A 1060 52.02 -28.88 13.49
CA LYS A 1060 50.91 -28.78 12.53
C LYS A 1060 51.21 -27.74 11.46
N PHE A 1061 51.74 -26.57 11.83
CA PHE A 1061 52.08 -25.48 10.92
C PHE A 1061 53.21 -25.84 9.94
N THR A 1062 54.29 -26.47 10.43
CA THR A 1062 55.47 -26.83 9.62
C THR A 1062 55.26 -28.09 8.75
N SER A 1063 54.11 -28.77 8.88
CA SER A 1063 53.83 -30.07 8.25
C SER A 1063 53.96 -30.11 6.73
N THR A 1064 53.85 -28.96 6.05
CA THR A 1064 53.97 -28.80 4.60
C THR A 1064 55.12 -27.86 4.20
N GLY A 1065 56.12 -27.70 5.07
CA GLY A 1065 57.36 -26.97 4.77
C GLY A 1065 57.37 -25.48 5.10
N LEU A 1066 56.31 -24.94 5.73
CA LEU A 1066 56.35 -23.60 6.31
C LEU A 1066 57.32 -23.52 7.49
N SER A 1067 57.89 -22.33 7.73
CA SER A 1067 58.85 -22.06 8.80
C SER A 1067 58.67 -20.62 9.33
N ASN A 1068 59.67 -20.06 10.02
CA ASN A 1068 59.70 -18.66 10.48
C ASN A 1068 58.52 -18.24 11.38
N ILE A 1069 58.13 -19.07 12.36
CA ILE A 1069 57.15 -18.66 13.38
C ILE A 1069 57.77 -17.57 14.27
N ILE A 1070 57.07 -16.44 14.39
CA ILE A 1070 57.45 -15.29 15.22
C ILE A 1070 56.81 -15.40 16.61
N LYS A 1071 55.56 -15.87 16.66
CA LYS A 1071 54.81 -16.18 17.89
C LYS A 1071 53.58 -17.04 17.59
N ILE A 1072 53.18 -17.83 18.58
CA ILE A 1072 51.86 -18.48 18.66
C ILE A 1072 51.14 -17.88 19.86
N GLN A 1073 49.87 -17.51 19.71
CA GLN A 1073 49.02 -17.06 20.80
C GLN A 1073 47.76 -17.93 20.87
N ARG A 1074 47.49 -18.54 22.03
CA ARG A 1074 46.19 -19.17 22.30
C ARG A 1074 45.14 -18.09 22.49
N VAL A 1075 44.03 -18.19 21.78
CA VAL A 1075 42.87 -17.32 21.98
C VAL A 1075 42.00 -17.92 23.06
N GLN A 1076 41.73 -17.15 24.09
CA GLN A 1076 40.77 -17.49 25.15
C GLN A 1076 39.58 -16.55 25.03
N ASN A 1077 38.45 -17.07 24.54
CA ASN A 1077 37.16 -16.37 24.47
C ASN A 1077 36.09 -17.34 25.01
N SER A 1078 35.64 -17.11 26.24
CA SER A 1078 34.73 -18.03 26.94
C SER A 1078 33.35 -18.14 26.28
N THR A 1079 32.88 -17.09 25.61
CA THR A 1079 31.59 -17.09 24.90
C THR A 1079 31.68 -17.92 23.62
N LEU A 1080 32.69 -17.69 22.78
CA LEU A 1080 32.92 -18.49 21.56
C LEU A 1080 33.17 -19.97 21.91
N TRP A 1081 33.89 -20.25 23.00
CA TRP A 1081 34.15 -21.63 23.43
C TRP A 1081 32.89 -22.37 23.89
N ARG A 1082 32.03 -21.70 24.68
CA ARG A 1082 30.72 -22.26 25.09
C ARG A 1082 29.85 -22.53 23.86
N ASN A 1083 29.70 -21.56 22.96
CA ASN A 1083 28.94 -21.70 21.71
C ASN A 1083 29.44 -22.89 20.86
N TYR A 1084 30.78 -23.04 20.75
CA TYR A 1084 31.41 -24.16 20.08
C TYR A 1084 31.14 -25.52 20.77
N LYS A 1085 31.21 -25.60 22.11
CA LYS A 1085 30.96 -26.83 22.88
C LYS A 1085 29.51 -27.31 22.77
N ILE A 1086 28.54 -26.41 22.91
CA ILE A 1086 27.11 -26.72 22.71
C ILE A 1086 26.89 -27.25 21.29
N LYS A 1087 27.48 -26.59 20.30
CA LYS A 1087 27.36 -27.01 18.90
C LYS A 1087 28.03 -28.36 18.63
N LYS A 1088 29.10 -28.69 19.35
CA LYS A 1088 29.75 -30.00 19.29
C LYS A 1088 28.84 -31.09 19.83
N GLU A 1089 28.28 -30.90 21.02
CA GLU A 1089 27.35 -31.84 21.65
C GLU A 1089 26.11 -32.06 20.76
N GLU A 1090 25.53 -31.00 20.21
CA GLU A 1090 24.43 -31.10 19.23
C GLU A 1090 24.83 -31.93 17.99
N LEU A 1091 26.05 -31.78 17.45
CA LEU A 1091 26.53 -32.57 16.32
C LEU A 1091 26.80 -34.04 16.69
N GLU A 1092 27.29 -34.30 17.90
CA GLU A 1092 27.56 -35.65 18.41
C GLU A 1092 26.25 -36.41 18.63
N ASP A 1093 25.25 -35.75 19.20
CA ASP A 1093 23.88 -36.27 19.31
C ASP A 1093 23.19 -36.41 17.95
N LYS A 1094 23.42 -35.49 16.99
CA LYS A 1094 22.80 -35.57 15.67
C LYS A 1094 23.36 -36.72 14.84
N ASN A 1095 24.68 -36.81 14.73
CA ASN A 1095 25.36 -37.75 13.83
C ASN A 1095 25.65 -39.11 14.48
N LYS A 1096 25.36 -39.26 15.78
CA LYS A 1096 25.57 -40.49 16.58
C LYS A 1096 27.02 -40.98 16.61
N HIS A 1097 27.98 -40.05 16.46
CA HIS A 1097 29.41 -40.30 16.58
C HIS A 1097 30.18 -39.05 17.04
N THR A 1098 31.36 -39.23 17.64
CA THR A 1098 32.23 -38.14 18.13
C THR A 1098 33.20 -37.58 17.08
N ASN A 1099 33.26 -38.17 15.89
CA ASN A 1099 34.19 -37.77 14.80
C ASN A 1099 33.74 -36.51 14.03
N ASN A 1100 33.33 -35.45 14.75
CA ASN A 1100 32.82 -34.22 14.16
C ASN A 1100 33.85 -33.09 14.06
N GLU A 1101 34.92 -33.13 14.87
CA GLU A 1101 35.91 -32.05 15.02
C GLU A 1101 37.18 -32.27 14.18
N ARG A 1102 37.67 -31.22 13.52
CA ARG A 1102 39.01 -31.15 12.92
C ARG A 1102 39.73 -29.88 13.36
N HIS A 1103 41.06 -29.92 13.40
CA HIS A 1103 41.87 -28.70 13.48
C HIS A 1103 42.25 -28.30 12.06
N LEU A 1104 41.88 -27.09 11.62
CA LEU A 1104 42.03 -26.60 10.25
C LEU A 1104 42.58 -25.17 10.24
N PHE A 1105 43.15 -24.76 9.11
CA PHE A 1105 43.82 -23.47 8.95
C PHE A 1105 42.95 -22.42 8.25
N HIS A 1106 43.02 -21.18 8.72
CA HIS A 1106 42.35 -20.03 8.12
C HIS A 1106 43.31 -18.82 8.04
N GLY A 1107 43.84 -18.57 6.84
CA GLY A 1107 44.68 -17.40 6.56
C GLY A 1107 43.90 -16.10 6.59
N THR A 1108 44.48 -15.03 7.16
CA THR A 1108 43.75 -13.76 7.38
C THR A 1108 44.67 -12.54 7.29
N GLY A 1109 44.08 -11.33 7.19
CA GLY A 1109 44.82 -10.07 7.21
C GLY A 1109 45.15 -9.58 8.63
N PRO A 1110 46.01 -8.56 8.79
CA PRO A 1110 46.25 -7.93 10.09
C PRO A 1110 44.96 -7.31 10.67
N ASP A 1111 44.20 -6.60 9.84
CA ASP A 1111 43.04 -5.77 10.24
C ASP A 1111 41.80 -6.60 10.65
N THR A 1112 41.80 -7.90 10.36
CA THR A 1112 40.69 -8.82 10.63
C THR A 1112 40.88 -9.69 11.86
N THR A 1113 42.08 -9.71 12.47
CA THR A 1113 42.35 -10.57 13.64
C THR A 1113 41.49 -10.20 14.84
N ASP A 1114 41.37 -8.91 15.17
CA ASP A 1114 40.59 -8.48 16.35
C ASP A 1114 39.10 -8.79 16.20
N GLN A 1115 38.53 -8.68 14.99
CA GLN A 1115 37.15 -9.10 14.73
C GLN A 1115 36.96 -10.60 14.99
N ILE A 1116 37.88 -11.45 14.52
CA ILE A 1116 37.81 -12.90 14.70
C ILE A 1116 38.02 -13.28 16.18
N ASN A 1117 38.92 -12.60 16.88
CA ASN A 1117 39.17 -12.80 18.31
C ASN A 1117 37.93 -12.47 19.18
N HIS A 1118 37.23 -11.38 18.87
CA HIS A 1118 36.06 -10.93 19.63
C HIS A 1118 34.74 -11.60 19.23
N HIS A 1119 34.52 -11.85 17.94
CA HIS A 1119 33.22 -12.24 17.39
C HIS A 1119 33.22 -13.59 16.65
N GLY A 1120 34.39 -14.23 16.50
CA GLY A 1120 34.54 -15.49 15.77
C GLY A 1120 34.61 -15.32 14.25
N PHE A 1121 34.56 -16.43 13.54
CA PHE A 1121 34.49 -16.43 12.07
C PHE A 1121 33.10 -15.95 11.61
N ASN A 1122 33.02 -15.28 10.45
CA ASN A 1122 31.77 -14.69 9.99
C ASN A 1122 31.57 -14.90 8.48
N ARG A 1123 30.62 -15.77 8.12
CA ARG A 1123 30.28 -16.14 6.73
C ARG A 1123 29.70 -15.00 5.88
N SER A 1124 29.33 -13.85 6.47
CA SER A 1124 28.86 -12.69 5.66
C SER A 1124 29.97 -12.09 4.78
N TYR A 1125 31.24 -12.38 5.06
CA TYR A 1125 32.38 -12.05 4.20
C TYR A 1125 32.65 -13.09 3.10
N ALA A 1126 31.85 -14.16 3.00
CA ALA A 1126 32.04 -15.21 1.99
C ALA A 1126 31.84 -14.67 0.56
N GLY A 1127 32.82 -14.96 -0.31
CA GLY A 1127 32.83 -14.50 -1.71
C GLY A 1127 33.83 -13.38 -2.02
N MET A 1128 34.41 -12.68 -1.02
CA MET A 1128 35.44 -11.66 -1.26
C MET A 1128 36.69 -12.21 -1.99
N HIS A 1129 36.93 -13.53 -1.90
CA HIS A 1129 37.99 -14.26 -2.59
C HIS A 1129 37.43 -15.46 -3.41
N GLY A 1130 36.17 -15.38 -3.83
CA GLY A 1130 35.44 -16.47 -4.48
C GLY A 1130 34.68 -17.37 -3.48
N ALA A 1131 33.68 -18.09 -3.99
CA ALA A 1131 32.78 -18.95 -3.20
C ALA A 1131 32.51 -20.29 -3.94
N MET A 1132 33.58 -20.95 -4.37
CA MET A 1132 33.53 -22.09 -5.31
C MET A 1132 32.79 -23.33 -4.80
N PHE A 1133 32.68 -23.51 -3.48
CA PHE A 1133 32.04 -24.67 -2.87
C PHE A 1133 30.83 -24.31 -1.97
N GLY A 1134 30.52 -23.01 -1.86
CA GLY A 1134 29.40 -22.47 -1.08
C GLY A 1134 29.72 -21.11 -0.46
N LYS A 1135 28.69 -20.40 0.00
CA LYS A 1135 28.79 -19.12 0.74
C LYS A 1135 28.88 -19.37 2.24
N GLY A 1136 29.98 -20.00 2.66
CA GLY A 1136 30.30 -20.27 4.07
C GLY A 1136 31.69 -19.78 4.44
N SER A 1137 32.12 -20.07 5.67
CA SER A 1137 33.48 -19.80 6.15
C SER A 1137 34.42 -20.94 5.75
N TYR A 1138 35.53 -20.61 5.07
CA TYR A 1138 36.47 -21.57 4.47
C TYR A 1138 37.65 -21.89 5.40
N PHE A 1139 38.03 -23.16 5.46
CA PHE A 1139 39.13 -23.67 6.27
C PHE A 1139 39.93 -24.73 5.49
N ALA A 1140 41.25 -24.57 5.40
CA ALA A 1140 42.14 -25.49 4.69
C ALA A 1140 42.68 -26.59 5.61
N VAL A 1141 42.93 -27.77 5.05
CA VAL A 1141 43.69 -28.85 5.73
C VAL A 1141 45.20 -28.55 5.70
N ASP A 1142 45.69 -27.98 4.59
CA ASP A 1142 47.08 -27.57 4.39
C ASP A 1142 47.28 -26.10 4.83
N PRO A 1143 48.23 -25.79 5.73
CA PRO A 1143 48.54 -24.42 6.13
C PRO A 1143 49.14 -23.58 5.00
N SER A 1144 49.86 -24.18 4.04
CA SER A 1144 50.47 -23.50 2.90
C SER A 1144 49.42 -22.86 1.99
N TYR A 1145 48.28 -23.52 1.78
CA TYR A 1145 47.16 -22.97 1.02
C TYR A 1145 46.69 -21.64 1.62
N SER A 1146 46.52 -21.60 2.94
CA SER A 1146 46.19 -20.38 3.68
C SER A 1146 47.33 -19.35 3.65
N ALA A 1147 48.59 -19.79 3.74
CA ALA A 1147 49.77 -18.92 3.79
C ALA A 1147 50.13 -18.24 2.46
N GLN A 1148 49.79 -18.85 1.32
CA GLN A 1148 50.13 -18.34 -0.02
C GLN A 1148 49.16 -17.27 -0.52
N GLY A 1149 47.84 -17.47 -0.37
CA GLY A 1149 46.82 -16.57 -0.95
C GLY A 1149 46.05 -15.68 0.04
N TYR A 1150 45.88 -16.13 1.28
CA TYR A 1150 44.88 -15.54 2.20
C TYR A 1150 45.50 -14.84 3.42
N SER A 1151 46.65 -15.33 3.89
CA SER A 1151 47.45 -14.69 4.94
C SER A 1151 48.25 -13.52 4.36
N LYS A 1152 47.66 -12.31 4.36
CA LYS A 1152 48.33 -11.11 3.86
C LYS A 1152 49.42 -10.65 4.84
N PRO A 1153 50.62 -10.30 4.36
CA PRO A 1153 51.66 -9.72 5.21
C PRO A 1153 51.28 -8.28 5.64
N ASP A 1154 51.73 -7.86 6.82
CA ASP A 1154 51.67 -6.46 7.25
C ASP A 1154 52.89 -5.65 6.75
N ALA A 1155 53.00 -4.39 7.18
CA ALA A 1155 54.12 -3.50 6.84
C ALA A 1155 55.50 -3.95 7.37
N LYS A 1156 55.58 -5.03 8.17
CA LYS A 1156 56.82 -5.68 8.61
C LYS A 1156 57.06 -7.02 7.92
N GLY A 1157 56.22 -7.39 6.95
CA GLY A 1157 56.23 -8.68 6.27
C GLY A 1157 55.54 -9.80 7.05
N HIS A 1158 55.00 -9.55 8.25
CA HIS A 1158 54.47 -10.60 9.11
C HIS A 1158 53.07 -11.04 8.63
N LYS A 1159 52.87 -12.33 8.42
CA LYS A 1159 51.58 -12.95 8.10
C LYS A 1159 50.83 -13.42 9.34
N ARG A 1160 49.50 -13.55 9.25
CA ARG A 1160 48.64 -14.15 10.29
C ARG A 1160 47.81 -15.28 9.75
N MET A 1161 47.65 -16.33 10.55
CA MET A 1161 46.78 -17.46 10.27
C MET A 1161 46.24 -18.03 11.57
N TYR A 1162 44.96 -18.42 11.58
CA TYR A 1162 44.40 -19.20 12.68
C TYR A 1162 44.59 -20.69 12.42
N LEU A 1163 44.97 -21.43 13.46
CA LEU A 1163 44.63 -22.84 13.61
C LEU A 1163 43.34 -22.89 14.44
N ALA A 1164 42.25 -23.31 13.82
CA ALA A 1164 40.92 -23.32 14.39
C ALA A 1164 40.41 -24.74 14.63
N LYS A 1165 39.62 -24.94 15.69
CA LYS A 1165 38.76 -26.13 15.82
C LYS A 1165 37.52 -25.92 14.96
N VAL A 1166 37.17 -26.90 14.13
CA VAL A 1166 36.06 -26.81 13.19
C VAL A 1166 35.21 -28.08 13.25
N LEU A 1167 33.92 -27.90 13.52
CA LEU A 1167 32.89 -28.94 13.53
C LEU A 1167 32.41 -29.22 12.12
N VAL A 1168 33.21 -30.00 11.38
CA VAL A 1168 32.90 -30.41 9.99
C VAL A 1168 31.72 -31.39 9.92
N GLY A 1169 31.56 -32.23 10.94
CA GLY A 1169 30.49 -33.23 11.05
C GLY A 1169 30.46 -34.22 9.88
N ASP A 1170 29.25 -34.69 9.54
CA ASP A 1170 28.99 -35.31 8.24
C ASP A 1170 29.17 -34.26 7.14
N PHE A 1171 29.93 -34.58 6.10
CA PHE A 1171 30.19 -33.66 4.99
C PHE A 1171 29.95 -34.29 3.61
N THR A 1172 29.69 -33.44 2.62
CA THR A 1172 29.50 -33.83 1.21
C THR A 1172 30.21 -32.86 0.27
N ARG A 1173 30.14 -33.09 -1.04
CA ARG A 1173 30.80 -32.21 -2.03
C ARG A 1173 30.08 -30.86 -2.14
N GLY A 1174 30.84 -29.78 -2.05
CA GLY A 1174 30.33 -28.42 -2.21
C GLY A 1174 30.16 -28.02 -3.67
N ASN A 1175 29.34 -26.98 -3.91
CA ASN A 1175 29.06 -26.42 -5.23
C ASN A 1175 28.96 -24.88 -5.14
N PRO A 1176 29.24 -24.14 -6.24
CA PRO A 1176 29.07 -22.69 -6.24
C PRO A 1176 27.65 -22.27 -5.87
N GLY A 1177 27.52 -21.23 -5.03
CA GLY A 1177 26.24 -20.60 -4.72
C GLY A 1177 25.41 -21.23 -3.59
N LEU A 1178 25.79 -22.40 -3.04
CA LEU A 1178 25.13 -22.99 -1.86
C LEU A 1178 25.07 -21.98 -0.69
N LEU A 1179 23.90 -21.86 -0.05
CA LEU A 1179 23.70 -21.04 1.17
C LEU A 1179 23.68 -21.88 2.46
N VAL A 1180 23.41 -23.18 2.32
CA VAL A 1180 23.40 -24.21 3.37
C VAL A 1180 23.97 -25.52 2.78
N PRO A 1181 24.38 -26.49 3.60
CA PRO A 1181 24.78 -27.81 3.11
C PRO A 1181 23.61 -28.54 2.41
N PRO A 1182 23.88 -29.46 1.47
CA PRO A 1182 22.86 -30.33 0.88
C PRO A 1182 22.17 -31.24 1.91
N ALA A 1183 21.02 -31.79 1.55
CA ALA A 1183 20.34 -32.85 2.31
C ALA A 1183 21.07 -34.19 2.18
N LYS A 1184 21.01 -35.04 3.23
CA LYS A 1184 21.57 -36.41 3.21
C LYS A 1184 20.69 -37.40 2.42
N SER A 1185 19.41 -37.07 2.19
CA SER A 1185 18.51 -37.84 1.33
C SER A 1185 17.50 -36.91 0.63
N SER A 1186 16.88 -37.39 -0.46
CA SER A 1186 15.94 -36.64 -1.30
C SER A 1186 14.59 -36.30 -0.65
N SER A 1187 14.36 -36.71 0.61
CA SER A 1187 13.08 -36.57 1.31
C SER A 1187 13.19 -36.12 2.78
N SER A 1188 14.38 -35.77 3.27
CA SER A 1188 14.59 -35.43 4.68
C SER A 1188 15.04 -33.98 4.90
N ALA A 1189 14.70 -33.46 6.08
CA ALA A 1189 15.24 -32.21 6.60
C ALA A 1189 16.65 -32.37 7.22
N ASP A 1190 17.26 -33.57 7.14
CA ASP A 1190 18.62 -33.79 7.63
C ASP A 1190 19.64 -33.31 6.60
N LEU A 1191 20.21 -32.12 6.84
CA LEU A 1191 21.33 -31.59 6.08
C LEU A 1191 22.67 -32.17 6.55
N TYR A 1192 23.64 -32.27 5.64
CA TYR A 1192 25.05 -32.37 6.02
C TYR A 1192 25.46 -31.18 6.92
N ASN A 1193 26.57 -31.30 7.66
CA ASN A 1193 27.04 -30.26 8.57
C ASN A 1193 28.02 -29.27 7.91
N SER A 1194 28.79 -29.74 6.93
CA SER A 1194 29.68 -28.90 6.10
C SER A 1194 29.81 -29.47 4.69
N VAL A 1195 30.57 -28.78 3.83
CA VAL A 1195 30.96 -29.32 2.52
C VAL A 1195 32.45 -29.21 2.27
N THR A 1196 32.95 -29.99 1.31
CA THR A 1196 34.37 -30.11 0.91
C THR A 1196 34.53 -29.99 -0.60
N ASP A 1197 35.75 -29.65 -1.05
CA ASP A 1197 36.16 -29.75 -2.46
C ASP A 1197 36.09 -31.20 -2.99
N ASN A 1198 36.46 -32.16 -2.13
CA ASN A 1198 36.57 -33.59 -2.43
C ASN A 1198 36.20 -34.43 -1.20
N VAL A 1199 35.26 -35.36 -1.34
CA VAL A 1199 34.77 -36.19 -0.23
C VAL A 1199 35.80 -37.27 0.17
N ASN A 1200 36.55 -37.80 -0.79
CA ASN A 1200 37.48 -38.92 -0.57
C ASN A 1200 38.84 -38.46 -0.04
N ASN A 1201 39.28 -37.25 -0.42
CA ASN A 1201 40.50 -36.62 0.07
C ASN A 1201 40.28 -35.09 0.20
N PRO A 1202 39.62 -34.64 1.28
CA PRO A 1202 39.28 -33.23 1.46
C PRO A 1202 40.53 -32.37 1.67
N THR A 1203 40.70 -31.33 0.85
CA THR A 1203 41.77 -30.33 1.02
C THR A 1203 41.27 -29.07 1.75
N MET A 1204 39.97 -28.81 1.70
CA MET A 1204 39.30 -27.74 2.45
C MET A 1204 37.88 -28.10 2.87
N PHE A 1205 37.41 -27.44 3.93
CA PHE A 1205 36.04 -27.52 4.43
C PHE A 1205 35.39 -26.13 4.45
N VAL A 1206 34.08 -26.10 4.20
CA VAL A 1206 33.24 -24.89 4.25
C VAL A 1206 32.09 -25.13 5.21
N ILE A 1207 32.04 -24.37 6.30
CA ILE A 1207 30.96 -24.40 7.29
C ILE A 1207 29.95 -23.26 7.04
N PHE A 1208 28.68 -23.51 7.34
CA PHE A 1208 27.57 -22.58 7.04
C PHE A 1208 26.88 -22.02 8.29
N ASN A 1209 27.30 -22.45 9.49
CA ASN A 1209 26.96 -21.82 10.76
C ASN A 1209 28.26 -21.41 11.47
N ASP A 1210 28.36 -20.14 11.84
CA ASP A 1210 29.57 -19.52 12.36
C ASP A 1210 30.05 -20.14 13.69
N VAL A 1211 29.13 -20.63 14.54
CA VAL A 1211 29.48 -21.31 15.81
C VAL A 1211 30.06 -22.72 15.60
N GLN A 1212 30.17 -23.22 14.36
CA GLN A 1212 30.91 -24.45 14.08
C GLN A 1212 32.44 -24.29 14.20
N ALA A 1213 32.99 -23.07 14.34
CA ALA A 1213 34.45 -22.88 14.43
C ALA A 1213 34.89 -22.01 15.62
N TYR A 1214 35.91 -22.48 16.34
CA TYR A 1214 36.60 -21.75 17.41
C TYR A 1214 38.03 -21.37 16.99
N PRO A 1215 38.43 -20.08 17.02
CA PRO A 1215 39.74 -19.61 16.56
C PRO A 1215 40.85 -19.92 17.59
N GLU A 1216 41.20 -21.19 17.77
CA GLU A 1216 41.99 -21.66 18.93
C GLU A 1216 43.38 -21.03 19.09
N TYR A 1217 44.17 -20.95 18.00
CA TYR A 1217 45.51 -20.34 18.02
C TYR A 1217 45.71 -19.36 16.87
N LEU A 1218 46.20 -18.16 17.20
CA LEU A 1218 46.68 -17.16 16.24
C LEU A 1218 48.20 -17.33 16.05
N ILE A 1219 48.60 -17.77 14.87
CA ILE A 1219 50.00 -17.94 14.47
C ILE A 1219 50.45 -16.69 13.70
N THR A 1220 51.56 -16.10 14.13
CA THR A 1220 52.25 -15.02 13.40
C THR A 1220 53.59 -15.55 12.88
N PHE A 1221 53.83 -15.40 11.57
CA PHE A 1221 54.99 -15.95 10.87
C PHE A 1221 55.45 -15.02 9.72
N GLN A 1222 56.51 -15.38 9.00
CA GLN A 1222 57.04 -14.63 7.85
C GLN A 1222 57.10 -15.49 6.59
#